data_AF-A0A7V3JIJ5-F1
#
_entry.id   AF-A0A7V3JIJ5-F1
#
_cell.length_a   1.000
_cell.length_b   1.000
_cell.length_c   1.000
_cell.angle_alpha   90.00
_cell.angle_beta   90.00
_cell.angle_gamma   90.00
#
_symmetry.space_group_name_H-M   'P 1'
#
loop_
_entity.id
_entity.type
_entity.pdbx_description
1 polymer ?
#
loop_
_entity_poly.entity_id
_entity_poly.type
_entity_poly.pdbx_seq_one_letter_code
_entity_poly.pdbx_strand_id
1 'polypeptide(L)'
;MGSSVPDLTAQRSRHGPHRAGEAAQEGASRGGGAHQEGISRVPTLRAGVEAFQRRWPGARSPSHQSPIFLMAAGWRTGSTLLQRMLSGDCLIWGEPFGQGGLLDSVPDLFRRITGFWPEESFFFRGQGRVERTCGPIENLYPSPEDLVRAYVGFFERLFAQPAAEAGFARWGMKTVRLSADHAFFFRWLFPPAKLVFLTRNPYHAFRSYWTISQRRGVRWFHRWPDRPVTPEHFARNWAELTAGFLEHAEELGAHFVRYEDLIGGAVALGELEEYLGVQLSRDALASNPGGWPIPDEELAAPYYEAIAQWVEPLAERLGYAKPTAGSPQGFRQEVPKEASADQTERAFQEALGAHQRGDLETAERTYRRILDHEPNHAGAWHFLGVISLVRRDYPAARQQLERSLTLCDSKAVYWNNYGALLKEVGEYRQAEAAFHRALQRNQDYADAWANLGHVQYLLHLAPQLVERSLRSALALNPHHADATFWLGDFYQACGRAAEAVAQYRRGLELAPEYPGGHKRLAETLAAANQFEAAKDAFQEAIARRPEDVQLHLALGAVHAKLEEVEAAKETYRRAALLCPERAIWRWKYLGVCPTVFDCEEDIEQYWQGLQEGLLEALEEKVSLDWRVLPFDGYTPSFNLPHLGRCCREIKELFSARFEPAFPQRALQPGGGRKIRVGFLVTAGHEGGFLRGMSKIVAGLDHRFEVAIFCAEGAVGRFRAAIARDDVRYVSFPRRFDQAVEAVRETRCHIIYHWKVGPDPWSYFLPMARLAPVQCVSCGSHGTSGVRAVDYYISSPWMECPEEAVDSAQHYTERLILLETFPMFQSRQPMPQDVGRGHFGLPGEGAFYFCPHRLPKYCPQFDFFLRDILEADPRGFVVLLAGPDGRLAEKLRRRMEGNLGVVFRRVYFRSAMPVAEYYRLLRLATVVLDTPVYASCLTAYDAFSMGVPVLTQPGPLAVQCYAAGLYRRMGMEDELVVWDGDEYVAKAVRIGTEPEYREHLVRWIGQRAEAVFDDQRVIGQYERFFESAMERTPAAGAAMAAAT
;
A
#
# COMPACT_ATOMS: atom_id res chain seq x y z
N MET A 1 44.47 10.79 50.87
CA MET A 1 45.44 11.90 50.74
C MET A 1 45.24 12.53 49.37
N GLY A 2 45.08 13.86 49.36
CA GLY A 2 44.96 14.85 48.26
C GLY A 2 44.44 14.41 46.89
N SER A 3 43.24 14.78 46.43
CA SER A 3 42.80 16.11 45.96
C SER A 3 43.60 16.68 44.77
N SER A 4 42.99 16.80 43.58
CA SER A 4 42.71 18.11 42.94
C SER A 4 42.29 17.99 41.45
N VAL A 5 41.20 18.70 41.15
CA VAL A 5 40.59 19.17 39.88
C VAL A 5 41.61 20.09 39.14
N PRO A 6 41.54 20.53 37.84
CA PRO A 6 40.33 20.82 37.06
C PRO A 6 40.33 20.81 35.49
N ASP A 7 39.11 20.91 34.95
CA ASP A 7 38.56 21.66 33.80
C ASP A 7 39.31 21.99 32.48
N LEU A 8 38.55 21.67 31.41
CA LEU A 8 38.05 22.48 30.27
C LEU A 8 38.97 23.12 29.21
N THR A 9 38.48 22.96 27.97
CA THR A 9 38.78 23.65 26.68
C THR A 9 40.07 23.18 25.99
N ALA A 10 40.20 23.02 24.66
CA ALA A 10 39.50 23.60 23.52
C ALA A 10 39.71 22.79 22.21
N GLN A 11 38.78 22.99 21.26
CA GLN A 11 38.98 23.23 19.82
C GLN A 11 39.94 22.41 18.92
N ARG A 12 39.33 21.93 17.81
CA ARG A 12 39.74 22.02 16.39
C ARG A 12 41.12 21.48 15.93
N SER A 13 41.03 20.50 15.01
CA SER A 13 41.43 20.59 13.58
C SER A 13 42.39 19.51 13.03
N ARG A 14 41.98 19.01 11.85
CA ARG A 14 42.75 18.69 10.61
C ARG A 14 43.86 17.62 10.58
N HIS A 15 43.70 16.81 9.52
CA HIS A 15 44.71 16.16 8.65
C HIS A 15 45.38 14.87 9.13
N GLY A 16 45.45 13.87 8.22
CA GLY A 16 46.15 12.58 8.37
C GLY A 16 47.68 12.74 8.34
N PRO A 17 48.49 11.79 7.82
CA PRO A 17 48.26 10.42 7.32
C PRO A 17 49.31 9.39 7.85
N HIS A 18 49.28 8.13 7.33
CA HIS A 18 50.44 7.20 7.15
C HIS A 18 51.17 6.64 8.40
N ARG A 19 51.88 5.50 8.44
CA ARG A 19 52.10 4.25 7.67
C ARG A 19 53.02 3.38 8.56
N ALA A 20 53.17 2.10 8.18
CA ALA A 20 54.22 1.13 8.58
C ALA A 20 54.13 0.52 10.00
N GLY A 21 54.43 -0.76 10.22
CA GLY A 21 54.90 -1.82 9.33
C GLY A 21 55.05 -3.16 10.07
N GLU A 22 55.19 -4.22 9.27
CA GLU A 22 55.94 -5.48 9.48
C GLU A 22 55.67 -6.39 10.70
N ALA A 23 55.21 -7.61 10.43
CA ALA A 23 56.08 -8.81 10.33
C ALA A 23 55.27 -10.13 10.34
N ALA A 24 55.32 -10.87 9.22
CA ALA A 24 55.42 -12.34 9.18
C ALA A 24 55.51 -12.81 7.70
N GLN A 25 56.75 -12.90 7.20
CA GLN A 25 57.20 -13.89 6.21
C GLN A 25 57.03 -15.30 6.84
N GLU A 26 56.87 -16.43 6.13
CA GLU A 26 57.64 -16.91 4.99
C GLU A 26 57.00 -18.22 4.47
N GLY A 27 57.00 -18.50 3.16
CA GLY A 27 56.60 -19.83 2.64
C GLY A 27 56.15 -19.94 1.17
N ALA A 28 57.04 -19.63 0.22
CA ALA A 28 57.16 -20.18 -1.15
C ALA A 28 55.91 -20.21 -2.07
N SER A 29 55.69 -19.22 -2.95
CA SER A 29 56.29 -19.07 -4.31
C SER A 29 55.94 -20.17 -5.33
N ARG A 30 54.97 -19.87 -6.22
CA ARG A 30 55.06 -20.01 -7.69
C ARG A 30 53.75 -19.57 -8.35
N GLY A 31 53.81 -18.55 -9.20
CA GLY A 31 52.69 -18.09 -10.03
C GLY A 31 52.35 -16.60 -9.99
N GLY A 32 53.15 -15.76 -9.32
CA GLY A 32 53.02 -14.31 -9.36
C GLY A 32 53.98 -13.71 -10.39
N GLY A 33 53.50 -13.46 -11.60
CA GLY A 33 54.30 -12.81 -12.65
C GLY A 33 53.52 -12.09 -13.75
N ALA A 34 52.19 -12.27 -13.86
CA ALA A 34 51.39 -11.66 -14.93
C ALA A 34 50.29 -10.69 -14.46
N HIS A 35 50.08 -10.54 -13.14
CA HIS A 35 48.87 -9.88 -12.63
C HIS A 35 49.02 -8.43 -12.14
N GLN A 36 50.23 -7.89 -12.08
CA GLN A 36 50.45 -6.52 -11.59
C GLN A 36 50.82 -5.48 -12.66
N GLU A 37 50.96 -5.86 -13.94
CA GLU A 37 51.16 -4.90 -15.03
C GLU A 37 49.86 -4.57 -15.83
N GLY A 38 48.73 -5.21 -15.52
CA GLY A 38 47.48 -5.04 -16.29
C GLY A 38 46.40 -4.14 -15.67
N ILE A 39 46.61 -3.59 -14.47
CA ILE A 39 45.56 -2.91 -13.68
C ILE A 39 45.56 -1.39 -13.92
N SER A 40 45.45 -0.93 -15.16
CA SER A 40 45.24 0.51 -15.42
C SER A 40 44.19 0.88 -16.46
N ARG A 41 43.54 -0.09 -17.12
CA ARG A 41 42.40 0.20 -18.01
C ARG A 41 41.30 -0.85 -17.80
N VAL A 42 40.10 -0.39 -17.46
CA VAL A 42 38.89 -1.23 -17.55
C VAL A 42 38.77 -1.66 -19.02
N PRO A 43 38.66 -2.97 -19.33
CA PRO A 43 38.48 -3.44 -20.70
C PRO A 43 37.27 -2.76 -21.37
N THR A 44 37.36 -2.56 -22.69
CA THR A 44 36.21 -2.10 -23.47
C THR A 44 35.08 -3.12 -23.43
N LEU A 45 33.84 -2.68 -23.68
CA LEU A 45 32.70 -3.61 -23.69
C LEU A 45 32.88 -4.67 -24.78
N ARG A 46 33.45 -4.28 -25.93
CA ARG A 46 33.84 -5.20 -27.00
C ARG A 46 34.83 -6.26 -26.51
N ALA A 47 35.93 -5.87 -25.88
CA ALA A 47 36.94 -6.81 -25.37
C ALA A 47 36.33 -7.80 -24.36
N GLY A 48 35.40 -7.33 -23.54
CA GLY A 48 34.65 -8.15 -22.60
C GLY A 48 33.74 -9.19 -23.27
N VAL A 49 33.01 -8.78 -24.31
CA VAL A 49 32.18 -9.68 -25.13
C VAL A 49 33.04 -10.71 -25.86
N GLU A 50 34.14 -10.29 -26.48
CA GLU A 50 35.06 -11.20 -27.17
C GLU A 50 35.71 -12.20 -26.20
N ALA A 51 36.08 -11.75 -24.99
CA ALA A 51 36.57 -12.63 -23.94
C ALA A 51 35.50 -13.64 -23.52
N PHE A 52 34.24 -13.19 -23.34
CA PHE A 52 33.11 -14.08 -23.03
C PHE A 52 32.88 -15.12 -24.13
N GLN A 53 32.83 -14.71 -25.40
CA GLN A 53 32.61 -15.61 -26.54
C GLN A 53 33.73 -16.65 -26.71
N ARG A 54 34.98 -16.22 -26.54
CA ARG A 54 36.14 -17.13 -26.60
C ARG A 54 36.10 -18.17 -25.50
N ARG A 55 35.56 -17.78 -24.33
CA ARG A 55 35.49 -18.61 -23.14
C ARG A 55 34.34 -19.61 -23.18
N TRP A 56 33.16 -19.15 -23.60
CA TRP A 56 31.93 -19.96 -23.69
C TRP A 56 31.35 -19.89 -25.10
N PRO A 57 31.97 -20.57 -26.08
CA PRO A 57 31.51 -20.54 -27.48
C PRO A 57 30.11 -21.16 -27.69
N GLY A 58 29.60 -21.91 -26.70
CA GLY A 58 28.24 -22.45 -26.65
C GLY A 58 27.17 -21.47 -26.20
N ALA A 59 27.53 -20.39 -25.48
CA ALA A 59 26.62 -19.36 -24.99
C ALA A 59 26.26 -18.35 -26.09
N ARG A 60 25.47 -18.82 -27.06
CA ARG A 60 25.01 -18.04 -28.22
C ARG A 60 23.65 -17.41 -27.95
N SER A 61 23.38 -16.31 -28.65
CA SER A 61 22.06 -15.69 -28.58
C SER A 61 20.97 -16.65 -29.07
N PRO A 62 19.88 -16.83 -28.32
CA PRO A 62 18.70 -17.56 -28.76
C PRO A 62 17.78 -16.75 -29.70
N SER A 63 18.02 -15.44 -29.89
CA SER A 63 17.08 -14.58 -30.62
C SER A 63 17.26 -14.68 -32.14
N HIS A 64 16.14 -14.78 -32.83
CA HIS A 64 16.05 -14.66 -34.30
C HIS A 64 15.49 -13.31 -34.76
N GLN A 65 15.24 -12.39 -33.81
CA GLN A 65 14.70 -11.08 -34.13
C GLN A 65 15.75 -10.19 -34.80
N SER A 66 15.33 -9.39 -35.77
CA SER A 66 16.19 -8.45 -36.50
C SER A 66 15.87 -6.99 -36.12
N PRO A 67 16.16 -6.53 -34.89
CA PRO A 67 15.87 -5.15 -34.52
C PRO A 67 16.70 -4.13 -35.31
N ILE A 68 16.19 -2.90 -35.42
CA ILE A 68 16.91 -1.78 -36.04
C ILE A 68 17.50 -0.88 -34.95
N PHE A 69 18.82 -0.78 -34.86
CA PHE A 69 19.52 0.09 -33.93
C PHE A 69 20.05 1.33 -34.65
N LEU A 70 19.34 2.45 -34.45
CA LEU A 70 19.73 3.77 -34.94
C LEU A 70 20.64 4.46 -33.91
N MET A 71 21.93 4.43 -34.15
CA MET A 71 22.96 4.95 -33.25
C MET A 71 23.50 6.26 -33.80
N ALA A 72 23.13 7.36 -33.16
CA ALA A 72 23.49 8.69 -33.62
C ALA A 72 24.63 9.28 -32.78
N ALA A 73 25.55 9.99 -33.44
CA ALA A 73 26.71 10.59 -32.81
C ALA A 73 26.35 11.86 -32.03
N GLY A 74 25.74 11.71 -30.87
CA GLY A 74 25.38 12.83 -30.00
C GLY A 74 24.00 13.44 -30.25
N TRP A 75 23.70 14.47 -29.45
CA TRP A 75 22.39 15.12 -29.43
C TRP A 75 22.16 15.97 -30.68
N ARG A 76 20.88 16.10 -31.08
CA ARG A 76 20.44 16.95 -32.21
C ARG A 76 21.07 16.61 -33.56
N THR A 77 21.49 15.36 -33.74
CA THR A 77 22.00 14.75 -34.97
C THR A 77 20.98 14.56 -36.10
N GLY A 78 19.70 14.89 -35.86
CA GLY A 78 18.65 14.62 -36.85
C GLY A 78 18.13 13.18 -36.83
N SER A 79 18.57 12.35 -35.87
CA SER A 79 18.11 10.97 -35.68
C SER A 79 16.60 10.81 -35.51
N THR A 80 15.89 11.87 -35.11
CA THR A 80 14.42 11.88 -35.04
C THR A 80 13.77 11.93 -36.42
N LEU A 81 14.42 12.51 -37.43
CA LEU A 81 13.95 12.45 -38.81
C LEU A 81 13.97 11.01 -39.31
N LEU A 82 15.11 10.33 -39.18
CA LEU A 82 15.24 8.94 -39.63
C LEU A 82 14.34 7.99 -38.80
N GLN A 83 14.15 8.25 -37.50
CA GLN A 83 13.16 7.55 -36.68
C GLN A 83 11.73 7.71 -37.22
N ARG A 84 11.34 8.90 -37.68
CA ARG A 84 10.01 9.16 -38.29
C ARG A 84 9.88 8.55 -39.68
N MET A 85 10.97 8.49 -40.44
CA MET A 85 10.98 7.78 -41.73
C MET A 85 10.76 6.27 -41.54
N LEU A 86 11.21 5.71 -40.42
CA LEU A 86 11.06 4.30 -40.05
C LEU A 86 9.69 3.95 -39.45
N SER A 87 8.90 4.92 -38.98
CA SER A 87 7.72 4.68 -38.12
C SER A 87 6.47 4.12 -38.82
N GLY A 88 6.62 3.52 -40.00
CA GLY A 88 5.56 2.78 -40.70
C GLY A 88 5.56 1.31 -40.31
N ASP A 89 6.51 0.54 -40.84
CA ASP A 89 6.57 -0.92 -40.67
C ASP A 89 7.27 -1.36 -39.37
N CYS A 90 7.91 -0.43 -38.66
CA CYS A 90 8.65 -0.75 -37.44
C CYS A 90 8.49 0.31 -36.35
N LEU A 91 8.48 -0.15 -35.09
CA LEU A 91 8.49 0.72 -33.93
C LEU A 91 9.91 0.97 -33.46
N ILE A 92 10.43 2.16 -33.75
CA ILE A 92 11.73 2.60 -33.26
C ILE A 92 11.53 3.36 -31.94
N TRP A 93 11.90 2.74 -30.84
CA TRP A 93 11.87 3.35 -29.52
C TRP A 93 12.92 4.47 -29.42
N GLY A 94 12.58 5.61 -28.81
CA GLY A 94 13.62 6.47 -28.27
C GLY A 94 14.30 5.76 -27.10
N GLU A 95 15.54 6.11 -26.76
CA GLU A 95 16.25 5.61 -25.57
C GLU A 95 15.36 5.72 -24.30
N PRO A 96 14.70 4.63 -23.84
CA PRO A 96 13.81 4.69 -22.70
C PRO A 96 14.67 4.81 -21.46
N PHE A 97 14.27 5.68 -20.54
CA PHE A 97 15.08 5.99 -19.35
C PHE A 97 16.48 6.52 -19.70
N GLY A 98 16.68 7.12 -20.88
CA GLY A 98 17.97 7.69 -21.29
C GLY A 98 18.51 8.74 -20.32
N GLN A 99 17.68 9.31 -19.44
CA GLN A 99 18.16 10.11 -18.31
C GLN A 99 18.95 9.23 -17.32
N GLY A 100 18.39 8.09 -16.89
CA GLY A 100 19.01 7.17 -15.93
C GLY A 100 20.17 6.32 -16.47
N GLY A 101 20.50 6.40 -17.77
CA GLY A 101 21.64 5.68 -18.36
C GLY A 101 21.50 4.15 -18.36
N LEU A 102 20.27 3.65 -18.26
CA LEU A 102 19.98 2.22 -18.09
C LEU A 102 20.69 1.37 -19.16
N LEU A 103 20.54 1.73 -20.45
CA LEU A 103 21.10 0.94 -21.56
C LEU A 103 22.63 1.00 -21.68
N ASP A 104 23.27 2.02 -21.11
CA ASP A 104 24.73 2.13 -21.03
C ASP A 104 25.28 1.29 -19.86
N SER A 105 24.55 1.26 -18.75
CA SER A 105 24.91 0.51 -17.54
C SER A 105 24.65 -1.00 -17.62
N VAL A 106 23.60 -1.42 -18.32
CA VAL A 106 23.19 -2.83 -18.41
C VAL A 106 24.34 -3.72 -18.93
N PRO A 107 25.10 -3.33 -19.97
CA PRO A 107 26.24 -4.12 -20.44
C PRO A 107 27.52 -4.04 -19.58
N ASP A 108 27.57 -3.24 -18.50
CA ASP A 108 28.80 -3.00 -17.72
C ASP A 108 29.40 -4.27 -17.12
N LEU A 109 28.60 -5.31 -16.88
CA LEU A 109 29.10 -6.60 -16.44
C LEU A 109 30.15 -7.16 -17.39
N PHE A 110 29.91 -7.08 -18.70
CA PHE A 110 30.81 -7.64 -19.72
C PHE A 110 32.14 -6.91 -19.76
N ARG A 111 32.18 -5.61 -19.47
CA ARG A 111 33.43 -4.83 -19.37
C ARG A 111 34.41 -5.38 -18.31
N ARG A 112 33.90 -6.19 -17.36
CA ARG A 112 34.70 -6.80 -16.27
C ARG A 112 35.12 -8.24 -16.57
N ILE A 113 34.63 -8.83 -17.66
CA ILE A 113 35.00 -10.18 -18.07
C ILE A 113 36.37 -10.10 -18.74
N THR A 114 37.36 -10.72 -18.11
CA THR A 114 38.75 -10.75 -18.57
C THR A 114 39.19 -12.18 -18.82
N GLY A 115 40.40 -12.37 -19.36
CA GLY A 115 41.01 -13.69 -19.50
C GLY A 115 41.19 -14.46 -18.18
N PHE A 116 40.99 -13.80 -17.03
CA PHE A 116 41.10 -14.38 -15.69
C PHE A 116 39.75 -14.73 -15.07
N TRP A 117 38.65 -14.59 -15.81
CA TRP A 117 37.33 -15.00 -15.35
C TRP A 117 37.28 -16.52 -15.15
N PRO A 118 36.61 -17.03 -14.09
CA PRO A 118 36.62 -18.46 -13.78
C PRO A 118 36.20 -19.37 -14.94
N GLU A 119 36.76 -20.59 -14.97
CA GLU A 119 36.37 -21.67 -15.90
C GLU A 119 34.88 -21.99 -15.80
N GLU A 120 34.30 -22.57 -16.84
CA GLU A 120 32.90 -22.97 -16.82
C GLU A 120 32.57 -23.96 -15.69
N SER A 121 33.53 -24.79 -15.29
CA SER A 121 33.43 -25.69 -14.13
C SER A 121 33.26 -24.98 -12.79
N PHE A 122 33.54 -23.67 -12.71
CA PHE A 122 33.28 -22.84 -11.53
C PHE A 122 31.80 -22.44 -11.42
N PHE A 123 31.06 -22.47 -12.53
CA PHE A 123 29.64 -22.14 -12.58
C PHE A 123 28.82 -23.43 -12.67
N PHE A 124 27.82 -23.57 -11.80
CA PHE A 124 27.04 -24.80 -11.72
C PHE A 124 26.24 -25.03 -13.02
N ARG A 125 26.55 -26.09 -13.76
CA ARG A 125 25.71 -26.56 -14.86
C ARG A 125 24.58 -27.40 -14.26
N GLY A 126 23.35 -26.89 -14.32
CA GLY A 126 22.14 -27.54 -13.80
C GLY A 126 21.71 -28.82 -14.52
N GLN A 127 22.64 -29.73 -14.84
CA GLN A 127 22.35 -31.06 -15.34
C GLN A 127 22.78 -32.12 -14.32
N GLY A 128 21.80 -32.70 -13.63
CA GLY A 128 21.97 -33.90 -12.81
C GLY A 128 21.78 -33.63 -11.31
N ARG A 129 21.08 -34.58 -10.64
CA ARG A 129 20.95 -34.66 -9.18
C ARG A 129 22.28 -34.33 -8.49
N VAL A 130 22.22 -33.45 -7.50
CA VAL A 130 23.32 -33.11 -6.61
C VAL A 130 23.77 -34.37 -5.85
N GLU A 131 24.83 -35.03 -6.30
CA GLU A 131 25.70 -35.75 -5.37
C GLU A 131 26.60 -34.70 -4.71
N ARG A 132 26.29 -34.38 -3.46
CA ARG A 132 27.06 -33.47 -2.62
C ARG A 132 28.40 -34.13 -2.29
N THR A 133 29.45 -33.79 -3.01
CA THR A 133 30.82 -34.14 -2.59
C THR A 133 31.80 -33.00 -2.84
N CYS A 134 32.04 -32.26 -1.73
CA CYS A 134 33.33 -31.66 -1.32
C CYS A 134 33.70 -30.23 -1.77
N GLY A 135 33.29 -29.23 -0.97
CA GLY A 135 33.91 -27.89 -0.88
C GLY A 135 33.08 -26.90 -0.01
N PRO A 136 33.68 -26.03 0.83
CA PRO A 136 32.94 -25.25 1.84
C PRO A 136 32.15 -24.03 1.33
N ILE A 137 32.28 -23.60 0.07
CA ILE A 137 31.43 -22.56 -0.53
C ILE A 137 31.27 -22.85 -2.03
N GLU A 138 30.11 -23.36 -2.44
CA GLU A 138 29.68 -23.40 -3.85
C GLU A 138 28.75 -22.22 -4.10
N ASN A 139 29.19 -21.24 -4.90
CA ASN A 139 28.33 -20.13 -5.29
C ASN A 139 27.44 -20.57 -6.45
N LEU A 140 26.12 -20.60 -6.23
CA LEU A 140 25.15 -20.90 -7.28
C LEU A 140 25.04 -19.70 -8.24
N TYR A 141 25.45 -19.89 -9.48
CA TYR A 141 25.35 -18.90 -10.54
C TYR A 141 24.59 -19.48 -11.75
N PRO A 142 23.84 -18.65 -12.50
CA PRO A 142 23.24 -19.08 -13.76
C PRO A 142 24.32 -19.48 -14.77
N SER A 143 23.98 -20.37 -15.70
CA SER A 143 24.92 -20.75 -16.76
C SER A 143 25.21 -19.55 -17.68
N PRO A 144 26.36 -19.54 -18.37
CA PRO A 144 26.64 -18.52 -19.38
C PRO A 144 25.54 -18.39 -20.45
N GLU A 145 24.86 -19.48 -20.83
CA GLU A 145 23.70 -19.45 -21.72
C GLU A 145 22.50 -18.72 -21.09
N ASP A 146 22.22 -18.96 -19.82
CA ASP A 146 21.14 -18.29 -19.09
C ASP A 146 21.40 -16.79 -18.96
N LEU A 147 22.66 -16.40 -18.79
CA LEU A 147 23.04 -14.99 -18.80
C LEU A 147 22.70 -14.34 -20.16
N VAL A 148 23.07 -14.97 -21.28
CA VAL A 148 22.74 -14.47 -22.62
C VAL A 148 21.22 -14.44 -22.84
N ARG A 149 20.49 -15.49 -22.43
CA ARG A 149 19.02 -15.53 -22.46
C ARG A 149 18.40 -14.39 -21.65
N ALA A 150 18.93 -14.07 -20.48
CA ALA A 150 18.42 -13.00 -19.64
C ALA A 150 18.59 -11.62 -20.29
N TYR A 151 19.73 -11.35 -20.94
CA TYR A 151 19.91 -10.10 -21.69
C TYR A 151 18.97 -10.02 -22.89
N VAL A 152 18.86 -11.08 -23.69
CA VAL A 152 17.89 -11.13 -24.80
C VAL A 152 16.47 -10.92 -24.29
N GLY A 153 16.07 -11.63 -23.24
CA GLY A 153 14.76 -11.51 -22.61
C GLY A 153 14.50 -10.11 -22.05
N PHE A 154 15.52 -9.44 -21.51
CA PHE A 154 15.41 -8.05 -21.06
C PHE A 154 15.05 -7.12 -22.22
N PHE A 155 15.78 -7.18 -23.33
CA PHE A 155 15.50 -6.34 -24.50
C PHE A 155 14.19 -6.73 -25.19
N GLU A 156 13.87 -8.01 -25.31
CA GLU A 156 12.61 -8.46 -25.93
C GLU A 156 11.39 -8.08 -25.10
N ARG A 157 11.44 -8.22 -23.77
CA ARG A 157 10.34 -7.77 -22.89
C ARG A 157 10.20 -6.26 -22.87
N LEU A 158 11.32 -5.52 -22.89
CA LEU A 158 11.29 -4.07 -22.81
C LEU A 158 10.87 -3.41 -24.13
N PHE A 159 11.21 -4.01 -25.27
CA PHE A 159 11.05 -3.38 -26.59
C PHE A 159 10.24 -4.20 -27.59
N ALA A 160 10.50 -5.50 -27.70
CA ALA A 160 9.87 -6.33 -28.72
C ALA A 160 8.40 -6.61 -28.42
N GLN A 161 8.09 -7.02 -27.19
CA GLN A 161 6.73 -7.35 -26.77
C GLN A 161 5.80 -6.13 -26.87
N PRO A 162 6.14 -4.94 -26.33
CA PRO A 162 5.26 -3.78 -26.46
C PRO A 162 5.11 -3.31 -27.91
N ALA A 163 6.13 -3.52 -28.76
CA ALA A 163 6.02 -3.23 -30.19
C ALA A 163 5.05 -4.18 -30.90
N ALA A 164 5.12 -5.47 -30.59
CA ALA A 164 4.20 -6.47 -31.13
C ALA A 164 2.75 -6.23 -30.66
N GLU A 165 2.56 -5.89 -29.38
CA GLU A 165 1.25 -5.51 -28.82
C GLU A 165 0.68 -4.25 -29.49
N ALA A 166 1.53 -3.32 -29.89
CA ALA A 166 1.16 -2.14 -30.66
C ALA A 166 1.00 -2.40 -32.17
N GLY A 167 1.06 -3.66 -32.61
CA GLY A 167 0.81 -4.06 -34.00
C GLY A 167 2.01 -3.93 -34.95
N PHE A 168 3.21 -3.66 -34.43
CA PHE A 168 4.41 -3.55 -35.26
C PHE A 168 5.11 -4.90 -35.41
N ALA A 169 5.39 -5.27 -36.66
CA ALA A 169 6.09 -6.53 -36.98
C ALA A 169 7.57 -6.51 -36.58
N ARG A 170 8.13 -5.31 -36.38
CA ARG A 170 9.54 -5.11 -36.08
C ARG A 170 9.74 -3.97 -35.10
N TRP A 171 10.76 -4.10 -34.26
CA TRP A 171 11.12 -3.08 -33.28
C TRP A 171 12.57 -2.61 -33.50
N GLY A 172 12.91 -1.50 -32.85
CA GLY A 172 14.26 -0.98 -32.88
C GLY A 172 14.46 0.09 -31.81
N MET A 173 15.68 0.62 -31.69
CA MET A 173 16.00 1.69 -30.75
C MET A 173 16.76 2.81 -31.42
N LYS A 174 16.52 4.04 -30.99
CA LYS A 174 17.30 5.23 -31.32
C LYS A 174 18.04 5.75 -30.11
N THR A 175 19.36 5.87 -30.22
CA THR A 175 20.25 6.39 -29.18
C THR A 175 21.16 7.51 -29.69
N VAL A 176 21.67 8.32 -28.78
CA VAL A 176 22.60 9.45 -29.04
C VAL A 176 23.92 9.34 -28.28
N ARG A 177 24.15 8.25 -27.55
CA ARG A 177 25.25 8.12 -26.56
C ARG A 177 25.98 6.78 -26.61
N LEU A 178 25.39 5.76 -27.23
CA LEU A 178 25.98 4.43 -27.25
C LEU A 178 27.02 4.33 -28.36
N SER A 179 28.23 3.89 -27.99
CA SER A 179 29.40 3.72 -28.86
C SER A 179 29.36 2.49 -29.76
N ALA A 180 30.32 2.36 -30.67
CA ALA A 180 30.51 1.17 -31.50
C ALA A 180 30.65 -0.13 -30.67
N ASP A 181 31.23 -0.06 -29.46
CA ASP A 181 31.26 -1.23 -28.55
C ASP A 181 29.87 -1.75 -28.19
N HIS A 182 28.91 -0.85 -28.01
CA HIS A 182 27.52 -1.23 -27.75
C HIS A 182 26.90 -1.85 -29.01
N ALA A 183 27.30 -1.41 -30.20
CA ALA A 183 26.88 -2.01 -31.45
C ALA A 183 27.40 -3.45 -31.59
N PHE A 184 28.64 -3.74 -31.17
CA PHE A 184 29.16 -5.11 -31.08
C PHE A 184 28.34 -5.96 -30.10
N PHE A 185 28.02 -5.41 -28.93
CA PHE A 185 27.18 -6.07 -27.95
C PHE A 185 25.78 -6.39 -28.50
N PHE A 186 25.13 -5.43 -29.15
CA PHE A 186 23.82 -5.63 -29.77
C PHE A 186 23.86 -6.59 -30.94
N ARG A 187 24.90 -6.54 -31.79
CA ARG A 187 25.13 -7.50 -32.87
C ARG A 187 25.31 -8.91 -32.32
N TRP A 188 25.99 -9.07 -31.19
CA TRP A 188 26.15 -10.37 -30.55
C TRP A 188 24.83 -10.90 -29.96
N LEU A 189 24.07 -10.06 -29.24
CA LEU A 189 22.77 -10.45 -28.71
C LEU A 189 21.70 -10.65 -29.79
N PHE A 190 21.79 -9.95 -30.91
CA PHE A 190 20.85 -10.03 -32.02
C PHE A 190 21.63 -10.12 -33.34
N PRO A 191 22.11 -11.31 -33.73
CA PRO A 191 22.92 -11.48 -34.93
C PRO A 191 22.33 -10.87 -36.21
N PRO A 192 21.01 -10.96 -36.48
CA PRO A 192 20.43 -10.39 -37.69
C PRO A 192 20.04 -8.90 -37.55
N ALA A 193 20.39 -8.22 -36.46
CA ALA A 193 20.07 -6.80 -36.28
C ALA A 193 20.63 -5.91 -37.40
N LYS A 194 19.97 -4.77 -37.64
CA LYS A 194 20.42 -3.74 -38.59
C LYS A 194 20.95 -2.55 -37.81
N LEU A 195 22.17 -2.12 -38.13
CA LEU A 195 22.87 -1.05 -37.43
C LEU A 195 22.94 0.16 -38.36
N VAL A 196 22.46 1.32 -37.91
CA VAL A 196 22.57 2.56 -38.66
C VAL A 196 23.36 3.56 -37.83
N PHE A 197 24.50 3.99 -38.36
CA PHE A 197 25.35 5.00 -37.74
C PHE A 197 25.06 6.35 -38.37
N LEU A 198 24.50 7.27 -37.58
CA LEU A 198 24.11 8.59 -38.05
C LEU A 198 25.02 9.68 -37.47
N THR A 199 25.62 10.48 -38.32
CA THR A 199 26.33 11.70 -37.91
C THR A 199 25.70 12.95 -38.53
N ARG A 200 26.04 14.11 -37.97
CA ARG A 200 25.62 15.44 -38.43
C ARG A 200 26.78 16.40 -38.21
N ASN A 201 26.87 17.47 -39.00
CA ASN A 201 27.82 18.55 -38.74
C ASN A 201 27.75 18.97 -37.25
N PRO A 202 28.86 18.86 -36.49
CA PRO A 202 28.86 19.04 -35.04
C PRO A 202 28.52 20.46 -34.64
N TYR A 203 28.88 21.45 -35.44
CA TYR A 203 28.61 22.86 -35.20
C TYR A 203 27.12 23.16 -35.38
N HIS A 204 26.47 22.56 -36.38
CA HIS A 204 25.02 22.67 -36.59
C HIS A 204 24.23 21.93 -35.51
N ALA A 205 24.69 20.73 -35.14
CA ALA A 205 24.09 19.95 -34.06
C ALA A 205 24.21 20.69 -32.71
N PHE A 206 25.38 21.25 -32.40
CA PHE A 206 25.62 22.02 -31.17
C PHE A 206 24.80 23.31 -31.13
N ARG A 207 24.74 24.08 -32.23
CA ARG A 207 23.85 25.26 -32.34
C ARG A 207 22.41 24.89 -32.02
N SER A 208 21.93 23.79 -32.62
CA SER A 208 20.57 23.32 -32.39
C SER A 208 20.35 22.85 -30.94
N TYR A 209 21.35 22.19 -30.34
CA TYR A 209 21.33 21.76 -28.95
C TYR A 209 21.27 22.94 -27.99
N TRP A 210 22.23 23.87 -28.11
CA TRP A 210 22.34 25.05 -27.27
C TRP A 210 21.07 25.90 -27.31
N THR A 211 20.55 26.16 -28.51
CA THR A 211 19.34 26.98 -28.70
C THR A 211 18.13 26.39 -28.00
N ILE A 212 17.96 25.06 -28.05
CA ILE A 212 16.83 24.39 -27.39
C ILE A 212 17.02 24.38 -25.87
N SER A 213 18.23 24.10 -25.40
CA SER A 213 18.54 24.10 -23.96
C SER A 213 18.30 25.47 -23.32
N GLN A 214 18.67 26.56 -24.00
CA GLN A 214 18.50 27.93 -23.50
C GLN A 214 17.04 28.43 -23.65
N ARG A 215 16.41 28.27 -24.83
CA ARG A 215 15.09 28.86 -25.09
C ARG A 215 13.90 28.08 -24.52
N ARG A 216 14.03 26.76 -24.35
CA ARG A 216 12.94 25.90 -23.86
C ARG A 216 13.18 25.34 -22.46
N GLY A 217 14.29 25.74 -21.80
CA GLY A 217 14.65 25.24 -20.48
C GLY A 217 14.89 23.73 -20.41
N VAL A 218 15.08 23.07 -21.56
CA VAL A 218 15.30 21.62 -21.63
C VAL A 218 16.72 21.32 -21.15
N ARG A 219 16.83 20.71 -19.96
CA ARG A 219 18.11 20.25 -19.43
C ARG A 219 18.41 18.84 -19.93
N TRP A 220 19.50 18.70 -20.67
CA TRP A 220 20.05 17.42 -21.07
C TRP A 220 21.11 16.99 -20.08
N PHE A 221 21.16 15.69 -19.79
CA PHE A 221 22.08 15.14 -18.81
C PHE A 221 23.00 14.14 -19.46
N HIS A 222 24.30 14.29 -19.23
CA HIS A 222 25.28 13.27 -19.52
C HIS A 222 25.08 12.09 -18.55
N ARG A 223 24.81 12.40 -17.26
CA ARG A 223 24.35 11.45 -16.24
C ARG A 223 23.29 12.12 -15.37
N TRP A 224 22.08 11.56 -15.31
CA TRP A 224 21.00 12.11 -14.49
C TRP A 224 21.14 11.72 -13.01
N PRO A 225 20.64 12.55 -12.07
CA PRO A 225 20.26 13.96 -12.24
C PRO A 225 21.47 14.91 -12.10
N ASP A 226 22.66 14.39 -11.82
CA ASP A 226 23.73 15.19 -11.21
C ASP A 226 24.69 15.85 -12.22
N ARG A 227 24.69 15.42 -13.49
CA ARG A 227 25.64 15.89 -14.51
C ARG A 227 24.95 16.35 -15.80
N PRO A 228 24.63 17.65 -15.94
CA PRO A 228 24.13 18.20 -17.20
C PRO A 228 25.19 18.14 -18.31
N VAL A 229 24.74 18.10 -19.56
CA VAL A 229 25.64 18.11 -20.73
C VAL A 229 26.24 19.52 -20.89
N THR A 230 27.55 19.62 -20.70
CA THR A 230 28.33 20.85 -21.01
C THR A 230 28.75 20.86 -22.48
N PRO A 231 29.20 22.01 -23.03
CA PRO A 231 29.77 22.06 -24.38
C PRO A 231 30.90 21.05 -24.60
N GLU A 232 31.77 20.89 -23.62
CA GLU A 232 32.85 19.88 -23.66
C GLU A 232 32.26 18.45 -23.73
N HIS A 233 31.31 18.09 -22.86
CA HIS A 233 30.68 16.76 -22.91
C HIS A 233 29.98 16.51 -24.25
N PHE A 234 29.33 17.52 -24.82
CA PHE A 234 28.70 17.42 -26.14
C PHE A 234 29.75 17.11 -27.22
N ALA A 235 30.83 17.90 -27.25
CA ALA A 235 31.88 17.82 -28.25
C ALA A 235 32.64 16.48 -28.18
N ARG A 236 32.99 16.06 -26.95
CA ARG A 236 33.59 14.77 -26.64
C ARG A 236 32.76 13.61 -27.11
N ASN A 237 31.50 13.58 -26.71
CA ASN A 237 30.60 12.50 -27.06
C ASN A 237 30.39 12.42 -28.57
N TRP A 238 30.27 13.56 -29.27
CA TRP A 238 30.20 13.56 -30.73
C TRP A 238 31.48 12.99 -31.36
N ALA A 239 32.66 13.43 -30.90
CA ALA A 239 33.94 13.00 -31.44
C ALA A 239 34.21 11.50 -31.19
N GLU A 240 34.02 11.03 -29.96
CA GLU A 240 34.22 9.64 -29.55
C GLU A 240 33.30 8.69 -30.32
N LEU A 241 32.00 9.02 -30.42
CA LEU A 241 31.04 8.20 -31.17
C LEU A 241 31.34 8.21 -32.67
N THR A 242 31.63 9.38 -33.25
CA THR A 242 31.92 9.50 -34.69
C THR A 242 33.19 8.74 -35.07
N ALA A 243 34.24 8.82 -34.25
CA ALA A 243 35.47 8.06 -34.47
C ALA A 243 35.20 6.56 -34.48
N GLY A 244 34.52 6.04 -33.45
CA GLY A 244 34.19 4.61 -33.37
C GLY A 244 33.25 4.14 -34.48
N PHE A 245 32.29 4.98 -34.90
CA PHE A 245 31.41 4.66 -36.03
C PHE A 245 32.18 4.58 -37.35
N LEU A 246 33.12 5.50 -37.60
CA LEU A 246 33.95 5.47 -38.81
C LEU A 246 34.91 4.28 -38.83
N GLU A 247 35.48 3.94 -37.66
CA GLU A 247 36.43 2.83 -37.53
C GLU A 247 35.76 1.46 -37.72
N HIS A 248 34.54 1.28 -37.20
CA HIS A 248 33.91 -0.04 -37.10
C HIS A 248 32.65 -0.24 -37.94
N ALA A 249 32.24 0.73 -38.78
CA ALA A 249 31.04 0.58 -39.61
C ALA A 249 31.09 -0.66 -40.51
N GLU A 250 32.20 -0.85 -41.25
CA GLU A 250 32.37 -1.98 -42.16
C GLU A 250 32.38 -3.32 -41.41
N GLU A 251 33.15 -3.39 -40.32
CA GLU A 251 33.26 -4.57 -39.46
C GLU A 251 31.91 -5.01 -38.87
N LEU A 252 31.08 -4.06 -38.47
CA LEU A 252 29.75 -4.33 -37.89
C LEU A 252 28.67 -4.54 -38.95
N GLY A 253 28.99 -4.37 -40.24
CA GLY A 253 28.01 -4.29 -41.32
C GLY A 253 26.95 -3.22 -41.07
N ALA A 254 27.36 -2.08 -40.49
CA ALA A 254 26.51 -0.95 -40.18
C ALA A 254 26.42 0.01 -41.37
N HIS A 255 25.24 0.54 -41.65
CA HIS A 255 25.04 1.53 -42.70
C HIS A 255 25.32 2.93 -42.15
N PHE A 256 26.34 3.60 -42.69
CA PHE A 256 26.76 4.93 -42.24
C PHE A 256 26.02 6.02 -43.02
N VAL A 257 25.37 6.94 -42.31
CA VAL A 257 24.55 8.01 -42.88
C VAL A 257 25.03 9.36 -42.35
N ARG A 258 25.30 10.30 -43.26
CA ARG A 258 25.41 11.72 -42.89
C ARG A 258 24.04 12.37 -43.00
N TYR A 259 23.64 13.10 -41.97
CA TYR A 259 22.36 13.80 -41.94
C TYR A 259 22.22 14.77 -43.12
N GLU A 260 23.30 15.45 -43.49
CA GLU A 260 23.37 16.38 -44.62
C GLU A 260 23.10 15.67 -45.95
N ASP A 261 23.61 14.45 -46.14
CA ASP A 261 23.32 13.65 -47.34
C ASP A 261 21.86 13.20 -47.36
N LEU A 262 21.30 12.87 -46.19
CA LEU A 262 19.92 12.44 -46.05
C LEU A 262 18.94 13.55 -46.45
N ILE A 263 19.17 14.78 -45.99
CA ILE A 263 18.30 15.93 -46.31
C ILE A 263 18.59 16.53 -47.68
N GLY A 264 19.82 16.39 -48.19
CA GLY A 264 20.23 16.85 -49.52
C GLY A 264 19.82 15.89 -50.64
N GLY A 265 19.19 14.75 -50.30
CA GLY A 265 18.81 13.72 -51.27
C GLY A 265 19.98 12.93 -51.86
N ALA A 266 21.18 13.03 -51.26
CA ALA A 266 22.37 12.30 -51.67
C ALA A 266 22.43 10.88 -51.07
N VAL A 267 21.64 10.58 -50.04
CA VAL A 267 21.40 9.20 -49.60
C VAL A 267 20.48 8.50 -50.59
N ALA A 268 20.96 7.41 -51.19
CA ALA A 268 20.14 6.51 -51.99
C ALA A 268 19.14 5.78 -51.08
N LEU A 269 17.97 6.38 -50.85
CA LEU A 269 16.95 5.84 -49.93
C LEU A 269 16.58 4.38 -50.27
N GLY A 270 16.61 3.99 -51.55
CA GLY A 270 16.35 2.61 -51.96
C GLY A 270 17.40 1.60 -51.44
N GLU A 271 18.68 1.97 -51.42
CA GLU A 271 19.74 1.11 -50.86
C GLU A 271 19.60 0.97 -49.34
N LEU A 272 19.19 2.06 -48.68
CA LEU A 272 18.91 2.05 -47.24
C LEU A 272 17.65 1.23 -46.91
N GLU A 273 16.60 1.33 -47.71
CA GLU A 273 15.38 0.51 -47.62
C GLU A 273 15.68 -0.98 -47.83
N GLU A 274 16.52 -1.33 -48.81
CA GLU A 274 16.97 -2.70 -49.06
C GLU A 274 17.81 -3.25 -47.90
N TYR A 275 18.78 -2.47 -47.42
CA TYR A 275 19.61 -2.85 -46.27
C TYR A 275 18.74 -3.09 -45.03
N LEU A 276 17.81 -2.18 -44.75
CA LEU A 276 16.96 -2.27 -43.58
C LEU A 276 15.91 -3.37 -43.75
N GLY A 277 15.36 -3.57 -44.95
CA GLY A 277 14.20 -4.43 -45.21
C GLY A 277 12.89 -3.81 -44.72
N VAL A 278 12.74 -2.49 -44.81
CA VAL A 278 11.50 -1.73 -44.49
C VAL A 278 11.35 -0.57 -45.49
N GLN A 279 10.13 -0.13 -45.77
CA GLN A 279 9.91 1.07 -46.58
C GLN A 279 10.05 2.34 -45.73
N LEU A 280 10.73 3.36 -46.27
CA LEU A 280 10.93 4.63 -45.57
C LEU A 280 9.87 5.65 -46.00
N SER A 281 9.17 6.23 -45.01
CA SER A 281 8.21 7.30 -45.27
C SER A 281 8.90 8.56 -45.77
N ARG A 282 8.55 8.98 -46.99
CA ARG A 282 9.06 10.22 -47.62
C ARG A 282 8.33 11.48 -47.10
N ASP A 283 7.15 11.33 -46.51
CA ASP A 283 6.38 12.44 -45.92
C ASP A 283 7.13 13.12 -44.77
N ALA A 284 7.97 12.35 -44.07
CA ALA A 284 8.84 12.86 -43.01
C ALA A 284 9.92 13.83 -43.54
N LEU A 285 10.35 13.69 -44.80
CA LEU A 285 11.26 14.64 -45.46
C LEU A 285 10.53 15.92 -45.86
N ALA A 286 9.31 15.81 -46.39
CA ALA A 286 8.48 16.96 -46.77
C ALA A 286 8.08 17.83 -45.56
N SER A 287 7.85 17.20 -44.40
CA SER A 287 7.50 17.90 -43.16
C SER A 287 8.68 18.44 -42.35
N ASN A 288 9.92 18.38 -42.89
CA ASN A 288 11.10 18.79 -42.13
C ASN A 288 12.30 19.24 -43.01
N PRO A 289 12.34 20.48 -43.52
CA PRO A 289 13.60 21.09 -43.94
C PRO A 289 14.30 21.60 -42.67
N GLY A 290 15.58 21.26 -42.52
CA GLY A 290 16.30 21.24 -41.25
C GLY A 290 16.22 22.50 -40.40
N GLY A 291 15.95 22.32 -39.10
CA GLY A 291 16.13 23.36 -38.09
C GLY A 291 15.14 24.51 -38.18
N TRP A 292 14.58 24.89 -37.04
CA TRP A 292 13.90 26.18 -36.91
C TRP A 292 14.82 27.29 -37.44
N PRO A 293 14.31 28.33 -38.12
CA PRO A 293 15.14 29.46 -38.51
C PRO A 293 15.58 30.14 -37.21
N ILE A 294 16.86 30.02 -36.88
CA ILE A 294 17.45 30.67 -35.71
C ILE A 294 17.93 32.04 -36.22
N PRO A 295 17.38 33.17 -35.72
CA PRO A 295 17.89 34.50 -36.08
C PRO A 295 19.40 34.58 -35.86
N ASP A 296 20.12 35.24 -36.77
CA ASP A 296 21.59 35.26 -36.81
C ASP A 296 22.26 36.11 -35.71
N GLU A 297 21.51 36.63 -34.74
CA GLU A 297 22.05 37.65 -33.83
C GLU A 297 22.64 37.15 -32.50
N GLU A 298 22.61 35.86 -32.17
CA GLU A 298 23.23 35.40 -30.90
C GLU A 298 23.87 34.00 -30.99
N LEU A 299 25.05 33.92 -31.60
CA LEU A 299 26.08 32.95 -31.19
C LEU A 299 27.45 33.57 -31.48
N ALA A 300 28.00 34.23 -30.46
CA ALA A 300 29.35 34.77 -30.51
C ALA A 300 30.36 33.64 -30.79
N ALA A 301 31.42 33.96 -31.53
CA ALA A 301 32.58 33.09 -31.83
C ALA A 301 33.08 32.20 -30.66
N PRO A 302 33.07 32.59 -29.37
CA PRO A 302 33.63 31.79 -28.27
C PRO A 302 33.02 30.39 -28.10
N TYR A 303 31.77 30.16 -28.49
CA TYR A 303 31.12 28.85 -28.30
C TYR A 303 31.53 27.80 -29.33
N TYR A 304 31.81 28.23 -30.57
CA TYR A 304 32.36 27.32 -31.58
C TYR A 304 33.83 27.01 -31.30
N GLU A 305 34.60 27.99 -30.80
CA GLU A 305 35.96 27.75 -30.32
C GLU A 305 36.00 26.76 -29.15
N ALA A 306 35.02 26.81 -28.23
CA ALA A 306 34.96 25.93 -27.08
C ALA A 306 34.84 24.42 -27.43
N ILE A 307 34.22 24.10 -28.57
CA ILE A 307 34.04 22.71 -29.03
C ILE A 307 35.04 22.30 -30.14
N ALA A 308 35.64 23.27 -30.85
CA ALA A 308 36.49 23.06 -32.02
C ALA A 308 37.63 22.07 -31.74
N GLN A 309 38.35 22.27 -30.64
CA GLN A 309 39.50 21.41 -30.25
C GLN A 309 39.17 19.90 -30.19
N TRP A 310 37.91 19.53 -29.97
CA TRP A 310 37.48 18.14 -29.87
C TRP A 310 36.90 17.59 -31.19
N VAL A 311 36.20 18.42 -31.96
CA VAL A 311 35.42 17.96 -33.12
C VAL A 311 36.08 18.24 -34.47
N GLU A 312 36.92 19.27 -34.57
CA GLU A 312 37.48 19.77 -35.83
C GLU A 312 38.27 18.71 -36.62
N PRO A 313 39.17 17.90 -36.02
CA PRO A 313 39.90 16.86 -36.76
C PRO A 313 39.01 15.82 -37.44
N LEU A 314 37.87 15.48 -36.84
CA LEU A 314 36.91 14.53 -37.40
C LEU A 314 35.88 15.20 -38.30
N ALA A 315 35.52 16.45 -38.01
CA ALA A 315 34.64 17.26 -38.83
C ALA A 315 35.23 17.48 -40.23
N GLU A 316 36.52 17.85 -40.32
CA GLU A 316 37.22 18.01 -41.59
C GLU A 316 37.27 16.72 -42.41
N ARG A 317 37.58 15.59 -41.76
CA ARG A 317 37.56 14.26 -42.40
C ARG A 317 36.19 13.89 -43.00
N LEU A 318 35.11 14.38 -42.42
CA LEU A 318 33.74 14.17 -42.89
C LEU A 318 33.23 15.25 -43.85
N GLY A 319 34.07 16.23 -44.19
CA GLY A 319 33.71 17.35 -45.05
C GLY A 319 32.81 18.40 -44.37
N TYR A 320 32.80 18.46 -43.04
CA TYR A 320 32.04 19.45 -42.27
C TYR A 320 32.88 20.70 -42.00
N ALA A 321 32.39 21.84 -42.49
CA ALA A 321 33.01 23.13 -42.22
C ALA A 321 32.48 23.75 -40.92
N LYS A 322 33.37 24.44 -40.19
CA LYS A 322 33.03 25.35 -39.09
C LYS A 322 32.33 26.59 -39.66
N PRO A 323 31.15 27.00 -39.14
CA PRO A 323 30.48 28.20 -39.61
C PRO A 323 31.33 29.45 -39.39
N THR A 324 31.55 30.24 -40.44
CA THR A 324 32.13 31.59 -40.37
C THR A 324 31.03 32.65 -40.48
N ALA A 325 31.28 33.84 -39.92
CA ALA A 325 30.35 34.97 -40.04
C ALA A 325 30.05 35.26 -41.52
N GLY A 326 28.79 35.12 -41.94
CA GLY A 326 28.34 35.38 -43.31
C GLY A 326 28.24 34.17 -44.25
N SER A 327 28.41 32.93 -43.78
CA SER A 327 28.19 31.74 -44.61
C SER A 327 26.69 31.54 -44.97
N PRO A 328 26.31 31.36 -46.26
CA PRO A 328 24.90 31.15 -46.64
C PRO A 328 24.39 29.78 -46.16
N GLN A 329 23.28 29.78 -45.42
CA GLN A 329 22.65 28.58 -44.88
C GLN A 329 21.67 28.00 -45.92
N GLY A 330 21.97 26.81 -46.43
CA GLY A 330 21.21 26.17 -47.51
C GLY A 330 19.86 25.56 -47.11
N PHE A 331 18.94 25.63 -48.08
CA PHE A 331 17.71 24.84 -48.31
C PHE A 331 16.44 25.20 -47.52
N ARG A 332 15.72 26.22 -48.02
CA ARG A 332 14.25 26.26 -48.05
C ARG A 332 13.78 26.42 -49.50
N GLN A 333 12.96 25.48 -49.97
CA GLN A 333 12.05 25.75 -51.09
C GLN A 333 10.83 26.50 -50.56
N GLU A 334 10.54 27.64 -51.16
CA GLU A 334 9.37 28.46 -50.89
C GLU A 334 8.11 27.82 -51.51
N VAL A 335 6.99 27.85 -50.78
CA VAL A 335 5.64 27.66 -51.33
C VAL A 335 4.79 28.88 -50.94
N PRO A 336 3.94 29.43 -51.81
CA PRO A 336 3.53 30.83 -51.73
C PRO A 336 2.14 31.09 -51.10
N LYS A 337 2.06 32.31 -50.52
CA LYS A 337 0.96 33.30 -50.46
C LYS A 337 -0.26 33.13 -49.51
N GLU A 338 -0.17 33.96 -48.46
CA GLU A 338 -1.19 34.77 -47.75
C GLU A 338 -2.68 34.58 -48.10
N ALA A 339 -3.45 34.15 -47.10
CA ALA A 339 -4.88 34.47 -46.95
C ALA A 339 -5.02 35.72 -46.06
N SER A 340 -5.99 36.59 -46.33
CA SER A 340 -6.18 37.83 -45.54
C SER A 340 -6.63 37.52 -44.10
N ALA A 341 -6.15 38.28 -43.10
CA ALA A 341 -6.49 38.11 -41.68
C ALA A 341 -8.01 37.96 -41.38
N ASP A 342 -8.89 38.59 -42.16
CA ASP A 342 -10.35 38.47 -42.05
C ASP A 342 -10.90 37.05 -42.35
N GLN A 343 -10.22 36.28 -43.20
CA GLN A 343 -10.59 34.91 -43.52
C GLN A 343 -10.15 33.93 -42.42
N THR A 344 -8.98 34.17 -41.83
CA THR A 344 -8.47 33.38 -40.69
C THR A 344 -9.38 33.51 -39.48
N GLU A 345 -9.80 34.74 -39.14
CA GLU A 345 -10.68 34.97 -38.00
C GLU A 345 -12.05 34.30 -38.20
N ARG A 346 -12.62 34.37 -39.41
CA ARG A 346 -13.88 33.65 -39.73
C ARG A 346 -13.73 32.13 -39.61
N ALA A 347 -12.64 31.58 -40.12
CA ALA A 347 -12.34 30.15 -39.99
C ALA A 347 -12.12 29.74 -38.51
N PHE A 348 -11.54 30.62 -37.70
CA PHE A 348 -11.35 30.38 -36.28
C PHE A 348 -12.68 30.35 -35.52
N GLN A 349 -13.60 31.28 -35.82
CA GLN A 349 -14.95 31.26 -35.24
C GLN A 349 -15.76 30.04 -35.69
N GLU A 350 -15.61 29.61 -36.95
CA GLU A 350 -16.22 28.36 -37.45
C GLU A 350 -15.70 27.13 -36.70
N ALA A 351 -14.38 27.02 -36.54
CA ALA A 351 -13.73 25.94 -35.79
C ALA A 351 -14.14 25.92 -34.31
N LEU A 352 -14.26 27.10 -33.69
CA LEU A 352 -14.73 27.25 -32.32
C LEU A 352 -16.19 26.81 -32.17
N GLY A 353 -17.06 27.19 -33.12
CA GLY A 353 -18.44 26.73 -33.15
C GLY A 353 -18.56 25.21 -33.33
N ALA A 354 -17.74 24.60 -34.18
CA ALA A 354 -17.67 23.14 -34.33
C ALA A 354 -17.21 22.46 -33.03
N HIS A 355 -16.17 23.01 -32.37
CA HIS A 355 -15.66 22.52 -31.09
C HIS A 355 -16.73 22.57 -29.99
N GLN A 356 -17.48 23.68 -29.89
CA GLN A 356 -18.54 23.86 -28.90
C GLN A 356 -19.72 22.88 -29.10
N ARG A 357 -19.96 22.43 -30.34
CA ARG A 357 -20.99 21.42 -30.65
C ARG A 357 -20.48 19.98 -30.49
N GLY A 358 -19.20 19.79 -30.13
CA GLY A 358 -18.57 18.47 -29.99
C GLY A 358 -18.11 17.83 -31.30
N ASP A 359 -18.17 18.54 -32.43
CA ASP A 359 -17.59 18.09 -33.70
C ASP A 359 -16.08 18.33 -33.71
N LEU A 360 -15.37 17.50 -32.95
CA LEU A 360 -13.93 17.64 -32.71
C LEU A 360 -13.11 17.37 -33.98
N GLU A 361 -13.61 16.54 -34.90
CA GLU A 361 -12.92 16.25 -36.17
C GLU A 361 -12.94 17.46 -37.12
N THR A 362 -14.11 18.09 -37.31
CA THR A 362 -14.20 19.30 -38.11
C THR A 362 -13.43 20.45 -37.47
N ALA A 363 -13.53 20.60 -36.15
CA ALA A 363 -12.79 21.63 -35.41
C ALA A 363 -11.27 21.45 -35.58
N GLU A 364 -10.76 20.23 -35.36
CA GLU A 364 -9.33 19.92 -35.53
C GLU A 364 -8.83 20.18 -36.94
N ARG A 365 -9.56 19.70 -37.96
CA ARG A 365 -9.21 19.93 -39.37
C ARG A 365 -9.14 21.42 -39.68
N THR A 366 -10.09 22.19 -39.16
CA THR A 366 -10.15 23.64 -39.39
C THR A 366 -9.04 24.39 -38.65
N TYR A 367 -8.73 24.01 -37.40
CA TYR A 367 -7.58 24.57 -36.68
C TYR A 367 -6.25 24.25 -37.36
N ARG A 368 -6.06 23.03 -37.90
CA ARG A 368 -4.86 22.70 -38.67
C ARG A 368 -4.74 23.53 -39.95
N ARG A 369 -5.85 23.71 -40.68
CA ARG A 369 -5.89 24.61 -41.86
C ARG A 369 -5.52 26.05 -41.50
N ILE A 370 -5.99 26.55 -40.36
CA ILE A 370 -5.58 27.87 -39.86
C ILE A 370 -4.06 27.91 -39.62
N LEU A 371 -3.49 26.87 -39.03
CA LEU A 371 -2.06 26.79 -38.75
C LEU A 371 -1.18 26.58 -39.99
N ASP A 372 -1.72 26.03 -41.07
CA ASP A 372 -1.02 25.91 -42.36
C ASP A 372 -0.77 27.30 -42.98
N HIS A 373 -1.69 28.25 -42.77
CA HIS A 373 -1.59 29.62 -43.26
C HIS A 373 -1.00 30.60 -42.22
N GLU A 374 -1.35 30.43 -40.95
CA GLU A 374 -0.86 31.23 -39.81
C GLU A 374 -0.27 30.34 -38.71
N PRO A 375 1.00 29.90 -38.85
CA PRO A 375 1.65 29.00 -37.89
C PRO A 375 1.83 29.57 -36.46
N ASN A 376 1.57 30.87 -36.28
CA ASN A 376 1.65 31.59 -35.01
C ASN A 376 0.28 31.92 -34.40
N HIS A 377 -0.82 31.32 -34.89
CA HIS A 377 -2.16 31.56 -34.35
C HIS A 377 -2.36 30.86 -32.99
N ALA A 378 -2.19 31.61 -31.89
CA ALA A 378 -2.19 31.07 -30.52
C ALA A 378 -3.48 30.31 -30.17
N GLY A 379 -4.65 30.79 -30.63
CA GLY A 379 -5.93 30.14 -30.36
C GLY A 379 -6.09 28.78 -31.04
N ALA A 380 -5.52 28.60 -32.23
CA ALA A 380 -5.65 27.34 -32.97
C ALA A 380 -4.75 26.28 -32.34
N TRP A 381 -3.53 26.65 -31.94
CA TRP A 381 -2.67 25.81 -31.11
C TRP A 381 -3.33 25.42 -29.78
N HIS A 382 -3.98 26.37 -29.10
CA HIS A 382 -4.66 26.09 -27.84
C HIS A 382 -5.76 25.04 -27.99
N PHE A 383 -6.70 25.24 -28.91
CA PHE A 383 -7.84 24.33 -29.05
C PHE A 383 -7.47 22.98 -29.66
N LEU A 384 -6.42 22.90 -30.50
CA LEU A 384 -5.83 21.59 -30.84
C LEU A 384 -5.29 20.88 -29.60
N GLY A 385 -4.58 21.61 -28.73
CA GLY A 385 -4.10 21.09 -27.46
C GLY A 385 -5.22 20.55 -26.56
N VAL A 386 -6.36 21.25 -26.52
CA VAL A 386 -7.56 20.80 -25.79
C VAL A 386 -8.15 19.54 -26.43
N ILE A 387 -8.25 19.46 -27.77
CA ILE A 387 -8.73 18.26 -28.46
C ILE A 387 -7.81 17.05 -28.17
N SER A 388 -6.50 17.24 -28.25
CA SER A 388 -5.52 16.20 -27.89
C SER A 388 -5.63 15.79 -26.42
N LEU A 389 -5.89 16.72 -25.51
CA LEU A 389 -6.11 16.42 -24.09
C LEU A 389 -7.37 15.55 -23.89
N VAL A 390 -8.48 15.89 -24.55
CA VAL A 390 -9.73 15.10 -24.51
C VAL A 390 -9.51 13.68 -25.03
N ARG A 391 -8.71 13.53 -26.10
CA ARG A 391 -8.32 12.23 -26.65
C ARG A 391 -7.23 11.50 -25.86
N ARG A 392 -6.73 12.10 -24.77
CA ARG A 392 -5.65 11.59 -23.92
C ARG A 392 -4.30 11.41 -24.65
N ASP A 393 -4.08 12.13 -25.74
CA ASP A 393 -2.77 12.27 -26.37
C ASP A 393 -1.98 13.37 -25.65
N TYR A 394 -1.51 13.04 -24.44
CA TYR A 394 -0.81 13.98 -23.57
C TYR A 394 0.47 14.58 -24.19
N PRO A 395 1.29 13.84 -24.97
CA PRO A 395 2.43 14.42 -25.68
C PRO A 395 2.04 15.51 -26.69
N ALA A 396 1.04 15.26 -27.53
CA ALA A 396 0.58 16.27 -28.50
C ALA A 396 -0.06 17.45 -27.79
N ALA A 397 -0.92 17.20 -26.79
CA ALA A 397 -1.55 18.23 -25.98
C ALA A 397 -0.50 19.13 -25.32
N ARG A 398 0.57 18.57 -24.75
CA ARG A 398 1.67 19.35 -24.16
C ARG A 398 2.32 20.27 -25.18
N GLN A 399 2.73 19.72 -26.32
CA GLN A 399 3.40 20.49 -27.36
C GLN A 399 2.52 21.66 -27.84
N GLN A 400 1.24 21.39 -28.09
CA GLN A 400 0.30 22.36 -28.66
C GLN A 400 -0.09 23.44 -27.62
N LEU A 401 -0.35 23.05 -26.37
CA LEU A 401 -0.66 24.01 -25.29
C LEU A 401 0.56 24.87 -24.92
N GLU A 402 1.77 24.30 -24.84
CA GLU A 402 3.00 25.08 -24.62
C GLU A 402 3.25 26.06 -25.77
N ARG A 403 2.99 25.62 -27.02
CA ARG A 403 3.09 26.50 -28.19
C ARG A 403 2.09 27.65 -28.09
N SER A 404 0.85 27.39 -27.67
CA SER A 404 -0.15 28.44 -27.45
C SER A 404 0.31 29.45 -26.39
N LEU A 405 0.93 28.99 -25.29
CA LEU A 405 1.41 29.82 -24.19
C LEU A 405 2.66 30.64 -24.57
N THR A 406 3.55 30.10 -25.40
CA THR A 406 4.68 30.87 -25.96
C THR A 406 4.19 32.02 -26.86
N LEU A 407 3.08 31.82 -27.56
CA LEU A 407 2.51 32.82 -28.46
C LEU A 407 1.61 33.83 -27.72
N CYS A 408 0.94 33.40 -26.65
CA CYS A 408 0.02 34.23 -25.87
C CYS A 408 -0.11 33.66 -24.44
N ASP A 409 0.48 34.32 -23.45
CA ASP A 409 0.43 33.90 -22.04
C ASP A 409 -0.54 34.74 -21.18
N SER A 410 -1.22 35.71 -21.80
CA SER A 410 -2.13 36.65 -21.13
C SER A 410 -3.53 36.08 -20.92
N LYS A 411 -3.90 34.99 -21.60
CA LYS A 411 -5.21 34.35 -21.48
C LYS A 411 -5.24 33.31 -20.36
N ALA A 412 -6.09 33.52 -19.36
CA ALA A 412 -6.23 32.63 -18.21
C ALA A 412 -6.63 31.19 -18.61
N VAL A 413 -7.52 31.03 -19.60
CA VAL A 413 -7.95 29.72 -20.13
C VAL A 413 -6.80 28.88 -20.68
N TYR A 414 -5.74 29.50 -21.21
CA TYR A 414 -4.57 28.77 -21.73
C TYR A 414 -3.77 28.14 -20.60
N TRP A 415 -3.55 28.91 -19.52
CA TRP A 415 -2.90 28.40 -18.31
C TRP A 415 -3.75 27.35 -17.58
N ASN A 416 -5.08 27.52 -17.53
CA ASN A 416 -5.97 26.53 -16.91
C ASN A 416 -5.92 25.19 -17.63
N ASN A 417 -6.04 25.16 -18.97
CA ASN A 417 -6.02 23.91 -19.72
C ASN A 417 -4.62 23.27 -19.73
N TYR A 418 -3.55 24.07 -19.69
CA TYR A 418 -2.20 23.53 -19.47
C TYR A 418 -2.04 22.94 -18.06
N GLY A 419 -2.57 23.58 -17.03
CA GLY A 419 -2.64 23.03 -15.68
C GLY A 419 -3.45 21.74 -15.62
N ALA A 420 -4.57 21.66 -16.34
CA ALA A 420 -5.40 20.46 -16.43
C ALA A 420 -4.63 19.29 -17.06
N LEU A 421 -3.89 19.53 -18.15
CA LEU A 421 -2.96 18.55 -18.72
C LEU A 421 -1.91 18.09 -17.70
N LEU A 422 -1.26 19.01 -16.99
CA LEU A 422 -0.24 18.70 -15.98
C LEU A 422 -0.81 17.87 -14.83
N LYS A 423 -2.08 18.10 -14.46
CA LYS A 423 -2.81 17.27 -13.50
C LYS A 423 -3.00 15.85 -14.02
N GLU A 424 -3.48 15.67 -15.27
CA GLU A 424 -3.71 14.35 -15.86
C GLU A 424 -2.43 13.51 -16.01
N VAL A 425 -1.27 14.15 -16.23
CA VAL A 425 0.02 13.44 -16.30
C VAL A 425 0.71 13.26 -14.93
N GLY A 426 0.08 13.68 -13.83
CA GLY A 426 0.59 13.53 -12.46
C GLY A 426 1.64 14.56 -12.03
N GLU A 427 1.88 15.62 -12.81
CA GLU A 427 2.84 16.69 -12.50
C GLU A 427 2.19 17.77 -11.59
N TYR A 428 1.67 17.35 -10.44
CA TYR A 428 0.80 18.16 -9.59
C TYR A 428 1.41 19.50 -9.13
N ARG A 429 2.71 19.55 -8.81
CA ARG A 429 3.40 20.81 -8.44
C ARG A 429 3.42 21.84 -9.57
N GLN A 430 3.60 21.37 -10.81
CA GLN A 430 3.59 22.26 -11.97
C GLN A 430 2.17 22.66 -12.33
N ALA A 431 1.20 21.75 -12.18
CA ALA A 431 -0.22 22.04 -12.34
C ALA A 431 -0.67 23.16 -11.39
N GLU A 432 -0.29 23.08 -10.10
CA GLU A 432 -0.53 24.13 -9.09
C GLU A 432 0.01 25.49 -9.57
N ALA A 433 1.26 25.54 -10.04
CA ALA A 433 1.85 26.76 -10.57
C ALA A 433 1.12 27.30 -11.81
N ALA A 434 0.67 26.42 -12.70
CA ALA A 434 -0.10 26.81 -13.88
C ALA A 434 -1.48 27.38 -13.51
N PHE A 435 -2.20 26.79 -12.55
CA PHE A 435 -3.46 27.34 -12.06
C PHE A 435 -3.27 28.68 -11.34
N HIS A 436 -2.20 28.86 -10.57
CA HIS A 436 -1.86 30.17 -10.02
C HIS A 436 -1.60 31.21 -11.12
N ARG A 437 -0.92 30.85 -12.21
CA ARG A 437 -0.77 31.75 -13.37
C ARG A 437 -2.12 32.06 -14.02
N ALA A 438 -3.01 31.08 -14.18
CA ALA A 438 -4.36 31.32 -14.68
C ALA A 438 -5.11 32.36 -13.81
N LEU A 439 -5.04 32.21 -12.49
CA LEU A 439 -5.68 33.11 -11.52
C LEU A 439 -5.02 34.49 -11.43
N GLN A 440 -3.71 34.61 -11.69
CA GLN A 440 -3.04 35.90 -11.84
C GLN A 440 -3.54 36.69 -13.06
N ARG A 441 -4.01 35.99 -14.11
CA ARG A 441 -4.57 36.63 -15.31
C ARG A 441 -6.06 36.90 -15.17
N ASN A 442 -6.79 36.01 -14.49
CA ASN A 442 -8.19 36.21 -14.16
C ASN A 442 -8.52 35.58 -12.80
N GLN A 443 -8.67 36.43 -11.78
CA GLN A 443 -8.97 36.00 -10.42
C GLN A 443 -10.40 35.42 -10.27
N ASP A 444 -11.30 35.77 -11.18
CA ASP A 444 -12.72 35.35 -11.17
C ASP A 444 -12.95 34.11 -12.05
N TYR A 445 -11.90 33.29 -12.24
CA TYR A 445 -11.98 32.08 -13.07
C TYR A 445 -12.28 30.83 -12.22
N ALA A 446 -13.57 30.47 -12.16
CA ALA A 446 -14.08 29.37 -11.33
C ALA A 446 -13.36 28.03 -11.58
N ASP A 447 -13.17 27.62 -12.84
CA ASP A 447 -12.54 26.33 -13.19
C ASP A 447 -11.08 26.26 -12.71
N ALA A 448 -10.35 27.38 -12.75
CA ALA A 448 -8.98 27.45 -12.29
C ALA A 448 -8.89 27.32 -10.76
N TRP A 449 -9.83 27.92 -10.02
CA TRP A 449 -9.95 27.72 -8.57
C TRP A 449 -10.31 26.27 -8.21
N ALA A 450 -11.23 25.65 -8.97
CA ALA A 450 -11.66 24.28 -8.73
C ALA A 450 -10.51 23.30 -8.93
N ASN A 451 -9.81 23.41 -10.07
CA ASN A 451 -8.67 22.58 -10.39
C ASN A 451 -7.48 22.81 -9.45
N LEU A 452 -7.24 24.07 -9.02
CA LEU A 452 -6.24 24.37 -8.00
C LEU A 452 -6.56 23.65 -6.69
N GLY A 453 -7.79 23.74 -6.21
CA GLY A 453 -8.23 23.05 -4.99
C GLY A 453 -8.04 21.54 -5.07
N HIS A 454 -8.41 20.92 -6.19
CA HIS A 454 -8.22 19.49 -6.40
C HIS A 454 -6.74 19.09 -6.42
N VAL A 455 -5.87 19.85 -7.09
CA VAL A 455 -4.42 19.57 -7.09
C VAL A 455 -3.80 19.75 -5.70
N GLN A 456 -4.23 20.77 -4.95
CA GLN A 456 -3.78 20.98 -3.56
C GLN A 456 -4.20 19.81 -2.66
N TYR A 457 -5.38 19.23 -2.88
CA TYR A 457 -5.84 18.02 -2.22
C TYR A 457 -4.95 16.82 -2.55
N LEU A 458 -4.64 16.57 -3.83
CA LEU A 458 -3.76 15.49 -4.28
C LEU A 458 -2.31 15.62 -3.77
N LEU A 459 -1.86 16.85 -3.53
CA LEU A 459 -0.56 17.16 -2.94
C LEU A 459 -0.54 17.06 -1.40
N HIS A 460 -1.67 16.75 -0.76
CA HIS A 460 -1.84 16.73 0.69
C HIS A 460 -1.38 18.03 1.37
N LEU A 461 -1.66 19.17 0.75
CA LEU A 461 -1.33 20.48 1.34
C LEU A 461 -2.28 20.83 2.49
N ALA A 462 -2.00 21.97 3.15
CA ALA A 462 -2.76 22.43 4.31
C ALA A 462 -4.28 22.41 4.03
N PRO A 463 -5.12 21.75 4.85
CA PRO A 463 -6.54 21.60 4.59
C PRO A 463 -7.29 22.92 4.35
N GLN A 464 -6.88 23.99 5.04
CA GLN A 464 -7.48 25.31 4.90
C GLN A 464 -7.26 25.91 3.50
N LEU A 465 -6.14 25.57 2.85
CA LEU A 465 -5.82 26.03 1.50
C LEU A 465 -6.74 25.34 0.47
N VAL A 466 -6.88 24.02 0.59
CA VAL A 466 -7.76 23.20 -0.26
C VAL A 466 -9.20 23.70 -0.18
N GLU A 467 -9.72 23.83 1.05
CA GLU A 467 -11.09 24.29 1.29
C GLU A 467 -11.34 25.68 0.72
N ARG A 468 -10.38 26.62 0.90
CA ARG A 468 -10.48 27.97 0.36
C ARG A 468 -10.58 27.97 -1.16
N SER A 469 -9.73 27.21 -1.85
CA SER A 469 -9.73 27.16 -3.32
C SER A 469 -11.04 26.61 -3.87
N LEU A 470 -11.52 25.49 -3.33
CA LEU A 470 -12.77 24.86 -3.77
C LEU A 470 -14.00 25.73 -3.44
N ARG A 471 -14.04 26.38 -2.27
CA ARG A 471 -15.11 27.34 -1.94
C ARG A 471 -15.08 28.59 -2.81
N SER A 472 -13.90 29.06 -3.22
CA SER A 472 -13.77 30.20 -4.14
C SER A 472 -14.36 29.86 -5.52
N ALA A 473 -14.10 28.64 -6.02
CA ALA A 473 -14.73 28.15 -7.25
C ALA A 473 -16.26 28.15 -7.16
N LEU A 474 -16.82 27.65 -6.06
CA LEU A 474 -18.27 27.58 -5.84
C LEU A 474 -18.92 28.95 -5.56
N ALA A 475 -18.16 29.92 -5.04
CA ALA A 475 -18.63 31.30 -4.90
C ALA A 475 -18.77 31.99 -6.26
N LEU A 476 -17.86 31.70 -7.19
CA LEU A 476 -17.87 32.24 -8.56
C LEU A 476 -18.88 31.50 -9.45
N ASN A 477 -18.98 30.18 -9.32
CA ASN A 477 -19.94 29.34 -10.02
C ASN A 477 -20.61 28.34 -9.06
N PRO A 478 -21.79 28.68 -8.51
CA PRO A 478 -22.54 27.80 -7.62
C PRO A 478 -23.01 26.47 -8.24
N HIS A 479 -22.99 26.35 -9.57
CA HIS A 479 -23.41 25.15 -10.31
C HIS A 479 -22.22 24.30 -10.81
N HIS A 480 -21.00 24.54 -10.32
CA HIS A 480 -19.84 23.76 -10.71
C HIS A 480 -19.85 22.36 -10.05
N ALA A 481 -20.23 21.34 -10.82
CA ALA A 481 -20.37 19.96 -10.34
C ALA A 481 -19.05 19.38 -9.80
N ASP A 482 -17.95 19.44 -10.58
CA ASP A 482 -16.66 18.88 -10.13
C ASP A 482 -16.15 19.50 -8.83
N ALA A 483 -16.19 20.83 -8.72
CA ALA A 483 -15.79 21.53 -7.50
C ALA A 483 -16.63 21.12 -6.28
N THR A 484 -17.93 20.85 -6.50
CA THR A 484 -18.84 20.34 -5.46
C THR A 484 -18.42 18.93 -5.02
N PHE A 485 -18.18 18.00 -5.96
CA PHE A 485 -17.73 16.65 -5.63
C PHE A 485 -16.34 16.63 -5.00
N TRP A 486 -15.38 17.40 -5.49
CA TRP A 486 -14.04 17.50 -4.91
C TRP A 486 -14.05 18.10 -3.51
N LEU A 487 -14.98 19.03 -3.22
CA LEU A 487 -15.18 19.53 -1.86
C LEU A 487 -15.77 18.44 -0.95
N GLY A 488 -16.66 17.60 -1.48
CA GLY A 488 -17.14 16.38 -0.80
C GLY A 488 -15.99 15.41 -0.48
N ASP A 489 -15.14 15.10 -1.46
CA ASP A 489 -13.97 14.22 -1.31
C ASP A 489 -13.01 14.75 -0.23
N PHE A 490 -12.74 16.06 -0.27
CA PHE A 490 -11.93 16.75 0.72
C PHE A 490 -12.52 16.63 2.13
N TYR A 491 -13.82 16.88 2.30
CA TYR A 491 -14.47 16.76 3.60
C TYR A 491 -14.47 15.32 4.11
N GLN A 492 -14.67 14.34 3.24
CA GLN A 492 -14.59 12.92 3.60
C GLN A 492 -13.18 12.58 4.11
N ALA A 493 -12.12 13.00 3.41
CA ALA A 493 -10.74 12.79 3.83
C ALA A 493 -10.39 13.47 5.16
N CYS A 494 -11.05 14.60 5.47
CA CYS A 494 -10.93 15.28 6.76
C CYS A 494 -11.78 14.66 7.89
N GLY A 495 -12.54 13.59 7.62
CA GLY A 495 -13.48 13.00 8.58
C GLY A 495 -14.75 13.83 8.83
N ARG A 496 -15.01 14.85 8.00
CA ARG A 496 -16.16 15.77 8.06
C ARG A 496 -17.33 15.21 7.25
N ALA A 497 -17.86 14.07 7.71
CA ALA A 497 -18.79 13.27 6.92
C ALA A 497 -20.12 13.98 6.62
N ALA A 498 -20.64 14.79 7.54
CA ALA A 498 -21.89 15.52 7.33
C ALA A 498 -21.77 16.54 6.19
N GLU A 499 -20.68 17.30 6.16
CA GLU A 499 -20.43 18.24 5.05
C GLU A 499 -20.17 17.52 3.73
N ALA A 500 -19.46 16.37 3.75
CA ALA A 500 -19.24 15.56 2.57
C ALA A 500 -20.57 15.07 1.96
N VAL A 501 -21.47 14.52 2.78
CA VAL A 501 -22.82 14.09 2.35
C VAL A 501 -23.60 15.24 1.74
N ALA A 502 -23.56 16.44 2.35
CA ALA A 502 -24.24 17.62 1.82
C ALA A 502 -23.70 18.02 0.43
N GLN A 503 -22.38 17.99 0.24
CA GLN A 503 -21.79 18.27 -1.06
C GLN A 503 -22.11 17.20 -2.10
N TYR A 504 -22.05 15.91 -1.76
CA TYR A 504 -22.40 14.85 -2.72
C TYR A 504 -23.87 14.89 -3.15
N ARG A 505 -24.80 15.18 -2.23
CA ARG A 505 -26.23 15.37 -2.58
C ARG A 505 -26.40 16.55 -3.55
N ARG A 506 -25.82 17.70 -3.23
CA ARG A 506 -25.83 18.87 -4.14
C ARG A 506 -25.17 18.55 -5.49
N GLY A 507 -24.06 17.83 -5.48
CA GLY A 507 -23.38 17.39 -6.70
C GLY A 507 -24.27 16.52 -7.58
N LEU A 508 -25.02 15.59 -6.99
CA LEU A 508 -25.98 14.73 -7.70
C LEU A 508 -27.23 15.49 -8.18
N GLU A 509 -27.64 16.57 -7.51
CA GLU A 509 -28.69 17.48 -8.04
C GLU A 509 -28.20 18.23 -9.29
N LEU A 510 -26.93 18.64 -9.32
CA LEU A 510 -26.32 19.35 -10.44
C LEU A 510 -25.97 18.40 -11.60
N ALA A 511 -25.51 17.20 -11.29
CA ALA A 511 -25.07 16.18 -12.24
C ALA A 511 -25.46 14.78 -11.75
N PRO A 512 -26.68 14.29 -12.04
CA PRO A 512 -27.16 12.99 -11.57
C PRO A 512 -26.31 11.81 -12.03
N GLU A 513 -25.72 11.89 -13.23
CA GLU A 513 -24.86 10.83 -13.79
C GLU A 513 -23.38 11.02 -13.48
N TYR A 514 -23.03 11.82 -12.46
CA TYR A 514 -21.63 12.05 -12.12
C TYR A 514 -20.90 10.72 -11.82
N PRO A 515 -19.74 10.43 -12.46
CA PRO A 515 -19.05 9.16 -12.31
C PRO A 515 -18.75 8.80 -10.85
N GLY A 516 -19.36 7.72 -10.37
CA GLY A 516 -19.20 7.24 -9.00
C GLY A 516 -19.85 8.12 -7.93
N GLY A 517 -20.65 9.14 -8.28
CA GLY A 517 -21.26 10.06 -7.33
C GLY A 517 -22.17 9.36 -6.30
N HIS A 518 -23.08 8.51 -6.75
CA HIS A 518 -23.94 7.71 -5.86
C HIS A 518 -23.13 6.77 -4.94
N LYS A 519 -22.04 6.19 -5.46
CA LYS A 519 -21.13 5.34 -4.67
C LYS A 519 -20.46 6.14 -3.55
N ARG A 520 -19.89 7.31 -3.88
CA ARG A 520 -19.24 8.21 -2.90
C ARG A 520 -20.22 8.63 -1.79
N LEU A 521 -21.46 8.98 -2.16
CA LEU A 521 -22.51 9.30 -1.20
C LEU A 521 -22.80 8.10 -0.27
N ALA A 522 -23.04 6.92 -0.83
CA ALA A 522 -23.37 5.72 -0.07
C ALA A 522 -22.24 5.29 0.88
N GLU A 523 -20.99 5.27 0.40
CA GLU A 523 -19.81 4.95 1.22
C GLU A 523 -19.59 5.97 2.35
N THR A 524 -19.85 7.25 2.09
CA THR A 524 -19.73 8.30 3.10
C THR A 524 -20.82 8.20 4.17
N LEU A 525 -22.06 7.90 3.77
CA LEU A 525 -23.15 7.61 4.70
C LEU A 525 -22.83 6.39 5.58
N ALA A 526 -22.27 5.33 5.00
CA ALA A 526 -21.84 4.15 5.74
C ALA A 526 -20.70 4.48 6.72
N ALA A 527 -19.66 5.21 6.28
CA ALA A 527 -18.56 5.65 7.14
C ALA A 527 -19.03 6.58 8.29
N ALA A 528 -20.12 7.32 8.07
CA ALA A 528 -20.79 8.13 9.09
C ALA A 528 -21.73 7.32 10.03
N ASN A 529 -21.76 5.99 9.91
CA ASN A 529 -22.69 5.08 10.60
C ASN A 529 -24.20 5.33 10.31
N GLN A 530 -24.51 6.07 9.24
CA GLN A 530 -25.89 6.32 8.78
C GLN A 530 -26.38 5.16 7.89
N PHE A 531 -26.37 3.93 8.41
CA PHE A 531 -26.53 2.72 7.59
C PHE A 531 -27.87 2.61 6.85
N GLU A 532 -28.98 3.16 7.36
CA GLU A 532 -30.27 3.15 6.64
C GLU A 532 -30.19 4.02 5.38
N ALA A 533 -29.74 5.26 5.52
CA ALA A 533 -29.52 6.13 4.37
C ALA A 533 -28.44 5.58 3.41
N ALA A 534 -27.43 4.90 3.95
CA ALA A 534 -26.42 4.23 3.14
C ALA A 534 -27.02 3.06 2.34
N LYS A 535 -27.92 2.25 2.93
CA LYS A 535 -28.64 1.17 2.25
C LYS A 535 -29.40 1.71 1.05
N ASP A 536 -30.21 2.76 1.25
CA ASP A 536 -30.98 3.39 0.17
C ASP A 536 -30.04 3.93 -0.94
N ALA A 537 -28.97 4.61 -0.54
CA ALA A 537 -28.00 5.16 -1.49
C ALA A 537 -27.22 4.08 -2.27
N PHE A 538 -26.89 2.94 -1.63
CA PHE A 538 -26.28 1.80 -2.31
C PHE A 538 -27.26 1.12 -3.28
N GLN A 539 -28.53 0.97 -2.90
CA GLN A 539 -29.57 0.43 -3.78
C GLN A 539 -29.74 1.29 -5.04
N GLU A 540 -29.78 2.62 -4.90
CA GLU A 540 -29.79 3.54 -6.03
C GLU A 540 -28.51 3.44 -6.88
N ALA A 541 -27.34 3.33 -6.25
CA ALA A 541 -26.08 3.14 -6.96
C ALA A 541 -26.06 1.82 -7.77
N ILE A 542 -26.63 0.75 -7.22
CA ILE A 542 -26.75 -0.57 -7.86
C ILE A 542 -27.79 -0.52 -8.99
N ALA A 543 -28.91 0.17 -8.83
CA ALA A 543 -29.91 0.33 -9.89
C ALA A 543 -29.29 0.92 -11.17
N ARG A 544 -28.32 1.82 -11.02
CA ARG A 544 -27.58 2.45 -12.13
C ARG A 544 -26.43 1.59 -12.66
N ARG A 545 -25.78 0.83 -11.78
CA ARG A 545 -24.63 -0.03 -12.13
C ARG A 545 -24.80 -1.41 -11.50
N PRO A 546 -25.72 -2.24 -12.03
CA PRO A 546 -26.11 -3.51 -11.41
C PRO A 546 -24.98 -4.54 -11.38
N GLU A 547 -24.00 -4.40 -12.28
CA GLU A 547 -22.83 -5.27 -12.40
C GLU A 547 -21.63 -4.82 -11.53
N ASP A 548 -21.72 -3.69 -10.80
CA ASP A 548 -20.63 -3.22 -9.93
C ASP A 548 -20.59 -4.02 -8.62
N VAL A 549 -19.74 -5.04 -8.60
CA VAL A 549 -19.58 -5.97 -7.48
C VAL A 549 -19.24 -5.29 -6.17
N GLN A 550 -18.49 -4.18 -6.21
CA GLN A 550 -18.10 -3.46 -5.00
C GLN A 550 -19.30 -2.83 -4.29
N LEU A 551 -20.33 -2.43 -5.06
CA LEU A 551 -21.57 -1.92 -4.47
C LEU A 551 -22.35 -3.02 -3.74
N HIS A 552 -22.43 -4.21 -4.33
CA HIS A 552 -23.07 -5.37 -3.67
C HIS A 552 -22.32 -5.78 -2.40
N LEU A 553 -20.99 -5.84 -2.43
CA LEU A 553 -20.19 -6.14 -1.23
C LEU A 553 -20.40 -5.09 -0.13
N ALA A 554 -20.43 -3.80 -0.48
CA ALA A 554 -20.66 -2.72 0.47
C ALA A 554 -22.09 -2.75 1.04
N LEU A 555 -23.10 -3.00 0.19
CA LEU A 555 -24.49 -3.15 0.63
C LEU A 555 -24.67 -4.37 1.54
N GLY A 556 -24.04 -5.51 1.24
CA GLY A 556 -24.06 -6.69 2.12
C GLY A 556 -23.47 -6.40 3.50
N ALA A 557 -22.40 -5.59 3.56
CA ALA A 557 -21.83 -5.13 4.83
C ALA A 557 -22.77 -4.18 5.59
N VAL A 558 -23.48 -3.29 4.87
CA VAL A 558 -24.49 -2.41 5.43
C VAL A 558 -25.68 -3.21 5.99
N HIS A 559 -26.21 -4.19 5.26
CA HIS A 559 -27.25 -5.10 5.75
C HIS A 559 -26.81 -5.84 7.02
N ALA A 560 -25.57 -6.34 7.06
CA ALA A 560 -25.04 -6.99 8.25
C ALA A 560 -24.96 -6.03 9.45
N LYS A 561 -24.62 -4.74 9.24
CA LYS A 561 -24.66 -3.71 10.30
C LYS A 561 -26.07 -3.31 10.72
N LEU A 562 -27.06 -3.48 9.85
CA LEU A 562 -28.48 -3.28 10.15
C LEU A 562 -29.13 -4.50 10.81
N GLU A 563 -28.40 -5.59 11.04
CA GLU A 563 -28.93 -6.90 11.50
C GLU A 563 -29.95 -7.52 10.52
N GLU A 564 -29.93 -7.11 9.25
CA GLU A 564 -30.75 -7.66 8.17
C GLU A 564 -30.05 -8.89 7.57
N VAL A 565 -29.96 -9.96 8.36
CA VAL A 565 -29.09 -11.13 8.10
C VAL A 565 -29.36 -11.77 6.75
N GLU A 566 -30.62 -12.05 6.42
CA GLU A 566 -30.97 -12.70 5.14
C GLU A 566 -30.69 -11.79 3.94
N ALA A 567 -30.94 -10.48 4.06
CA ALA A 567 -30.58 -9.52 3.02
C ALA A 567 -29.06 -9.42 2.82
N ALA A 568 -28.28 -9.48 3.91
CA ALA A 568 -26.82 -9.52 3.84
C ALA A 568 -26.34 -10.79 3.11
N LYS A 569 -26.90 -11.96 3.46
CA LYS A 569 -26.57 -13.24 2.80
C LYS A 569 -26.87 -13.18 1.31
N GLU A 570 -28.05 -12.72 0.93
CA GLU A 570 -28.46 -12.63 -0.48
C GLU A 570 -27.58 -11.66 -1.27
N THR A 571 -27.27 -10.49 -0.71
CA THR A 571 -26.43 -9.50 -1.39
C THR A 571 -25.00 -10.01 -1.57
N TYR A 572 -24.44 -10.73 -0.59
CA TYR A 572 -23.13 -11.37 -0.75
C TYR A 572 -23.14 -12.48 -1.79
N ARG A 573 -24.21 -13.30 -1.85
CA ARG A 573 -24.39 -14.29 -2.91
C ARG A 573 -24.45 -13.62 -4.28
N ARG A 574 -25.16 -12.50 -4.41
CA ARG A 574 -25.19 -11.71 -5.66
C ARG A 574 -23.80 -11.21 -6.05
N ALA A 575 -23.04 -10.65 -5.12
CA ALA A 575 -21.66 -10.22 -5.37
C ALA A 575 -20.77 -11.39 -5.85
N ALA A 576 -20.95 -12.57 -5.26
CA ALA A 576 -20.20 -13.76 -5.65
C ALA A 576 -20.59 -14.31 -7.03
N LEU A 577 -21.85 -14.19 -7.43
CA LEU A 577 -22.32 -14.56 -8.77
C LEU A 577 -21.74 -13.66 -9.87
N LEU A 578 -21.58 -12.36 -9.57
CA LEU A 578 -21.01 -11.38 -10.50
C LEU A 578 -19.48 -11.51 -10.67
N CYS A 579 -18.80 -12.19 -9.73
CA CYS A 579 -17.35 -12.34 -9.71
C CYS A 579 -16.96 -13.75 -9.27
N PRO A 580 -17.28 -14.78 -10.09
CA PRO A 580 -17.12 -16.18 -9.71
C PRO A 580 -15.66 -16.58 -9.46
N GLU A 581 -14.69 -15.84 -10.00
CA GLU A 581 -13.26 -16.03 -9.79
C GLU A 581 -12.80 -15.66 -8.38
N ARG A 582 -13.53 -14.78 -7.68
CA ARG A 582 -13.28 -14.42 -6.27
C ARG A 582 -14.02 -15.37 -5.34
N ALA A 583 -13.59 -16.63 -5.31
CA ALA A 583 -14.23 -17.71 -4.56
C ALA A 583 -14.55 -17.35 -3.09
N ILE A 584 -13.66 -16.60 -2.42
CA ILE A 584 -13.85 -16.18 -1.01
C ILE A 584 -15.14 -15.37 -0.77
N TRP A 585 -15.67 -14.67 -1.78
CA TRP A 585 -16.90 -13.90 -1.64
C TRP A 585 -18.14 -14.78 -1.56
N ARG A 586 -18.10 -16.01 -2.10
CA ARG A 586 -19.21 -16.99 -1.99
C ARG A 586 -19.53 -17.33 -0.54
N TRP A 587 -18.52 -17.35 0.31
CA TRP A 587 -18.63 -17.73 1.71
C TRP A 587 -18.75 -16.55 2.66
N LYS A 588 -18.68 -15.31 2.16
CA LYS A 588 -18.68 -14.09 2.99
C LYS A 588 -19.89 -14.02 3.93
N TYR A 589 -21.01 -14.60 3.51
CA TYR A 589 -22.22 -14.69 4.30
C TYR A 589 -22.08 -15.59 5.55
N LEU A 590 -21.16 -16.56 5.57
CA LEU A 590 -20.87 -17.41 6.74
C LEU A 590 -20.25 -16.60 7.89
N GLY A 591 -19.72 -15.41 7.61
CA GLY A 591 -19.26 -14.47 8.62
C GLY A 591 -20.36 -13.64 9.29
N VAL A 592 -21.61 -13.72 8.81
CA VAL A 592 -22.72 -12.90 9.30
C VAL A 592 -23.42 -13.59 10.47
N CYS A 593 -23.14 -13.14 11.69
CA CYS A 593 -23.83 -13.58 12.91
C CYS A 593 -24.62 -12.40 13.50
N PRO A 594 -25.91 -12.57 13.82
CA PRO A 594 -26.67 -11.58 14.58
C PRO A 594 -25.95 -11.19 15.89
N THR A 595 -26.08 -9.93 16.28
CA THR A 595 -25.60 -9.46 17.59
C THR A 595 -26.61 -9.73 18.68
N VAL A 596 -27.90 -9.61 18.36
CA VAL A 596 -29.02 -9.84 19.29
C VAL A 596 -29.97 -10.84 18.64
N PHE A 597 -30.22 -11.95 19.32
CA PHE A 597 -31.19 -12.98 18.94
C PHE A 597 -32.50 -12.76 19.69
N ASP A 598 -33.63 -13.13 19.07
CA ASP A 598 -34.95 -12.94 19.65
C ASP A 598 -35.29 -14.07 20.64
N CYS A 599 -34.92 -15.32 20.33
CA CYS A 599 -35.02 -16.47 21.24
C CYS A 599 -33.85 -17.47 21.12
N GLU A 600 -33.85 -18.51 21.95
CA GLU A 600 -32.80 -19.55 21.94
C GLU A 600 -32.90 -20.44 20.69
N GLU A 601 -34.11 -20.69 20.19
CA GLU A 601 -34.34 -21.47 18.96
C GLU A 601 -33.67 -20.81 17.75
N ASP A 602 -33.66 -19.48 17.66
CA ASP A 602 -32.96 -18.75 16.60
C ASP A 602 -31.44 -18.96 16.64
N ILE A 603 -30.87 -19.08 17.84
CA ILE A 603 -29.44 -19.37 18.04
C ILE A 603 -29.13 -20.78 17.51
N GLU A 604 -30.00 -21.74 17.81
CA GLU A 604 -29.86 -23.13 17.37
C GLU A 604 -29.97 -23.26 15.85
N GLN A 605 -30.97 -22.61 15.25
CA GLN A 605 -31.15 -22.58 13.80
C GLN A 605 -29.96 -21.92 13.10
N TYR A 606 -29.47 -20.79 13.64
CA TYR A 606 -28.27 -20.13 13.12
C TYR A 606 -27.05 -21.04 13.20
N TRP A 607 -26.84 -21.72 14.32
CA TRP A 607 -25.70 -22.59 14.54
C TRP A 607 -25.68 -23.78 13.57
N GLN A 608 -26.83 -24.45 13.41
CA GLN A 608 -26.98 -25.56 12.46
C GLN A 608 -26.73 -25.09 11.02
N GLY A 609 -27.37 -24.00 10.60
CA GLY A 609 -27.18 -23.46 9.25
C GLY A 609 -25.74 -22.99 8.96
N LEU A 610 -25.04 -22.47 9.98
CA LEU A 610 -23.62 -22.13 9.86
C LEU A 610 -22.76 -23.39 9.67
N GLN A 611 -23.01 -24.45 10.45
CA GLN A 611 -22.28 -25.71 10.35
C GLN A 611 -22.48 -26.36 8.97
N GLU A 612 -23.72 -26.44 8.50
CA GLU A 612 -24.07 -26.96 7.17
C GLU A 612 -23.38 -26.16 6.06
N GLY A 613 -23.51 -24.83 6.09
CA GLY A 613 -22.89 -23.96 5.07
C GLY A 613 -21.35 -24.03 5.07
N LEU A 614 -20.73 -24.28 6.23
CA LEU A 614 -19.28 -24.52 6.30
C LEU A 614 -18.88 -25.88 5.74
N LEU A 615 -19.65 -26.94 6.00
CA LEU A 615 -19.42 -28.26 5.43
C LEU A 615 -19.53 -28.24 3.90
N GLU A 616 -20.56 -27.58 3.37
CA GLU A 616 -20.70 -27.36 1.92
C GLU A 616 -19.50 -26.59 1.35
N ALA A 617 -19.09 -25.51 2.04
CA ALA A 617 -17.96 -24.71 1.59
C ALA A 617 -16.65 -25.52 1.53
N LEU A 618 -16.47 -26.55 2.37
CA LEU A 618 -15.27 -27.41 2.36
C LEU A 618 -15.11 -28.23 1.08
N GLU A 619 -16.19 -28.56 0.38
CA GLU A 619 -16.16 -29.37 -0.86
C GLU A 619 -15.54 -28.61 -2.04
N GLU A 620 -15.55 -27.28 -2.01
CA GLU A 620 -15.00 -26.44 -3.07
C GLU A 620 -13.46 -26.35 -3.00
N LYS A 621 -12.76 -26.11 -4.12
CA LYS A 621 -11.32 -25.80 -4.11
C LYS A 621 -11.07 -24.33 -3.71
N VAL A 622 -10.02 -24.09 -2.93
CA VAL A 622 -9.64 -22.76 -2.44
C VAL A 622 -8.55 -22.16 -3.32
N SER A 623 -8.73 -20.92 -3.76
CA SER A 623 -7.64 -20.07 -4.25
C SER A 623 -7.74 -18.71 -3.59
N LEU A 624 -6.67 -18.26 -2.92
CA LEU A 624 -6.61 -16.96 -2.26
C LEU A 624 -5.53 -16.10 -2.92
N ASP A 625 -5.87 -14.86 -3.25
CA ASP A 625 -4.89 -13.86 -3.69
C ASP A 625 -4.36 -13.09 -2.48
N TRP A 626 -3.18 -13.49 -2.00
CA TRP A 626 -2.51 -12.87 -0.84
C TRP A 626 -2.18 -11.38 -1.05
N ARG A 627 -2.26 -10.85 -2.27
CA ARG A 627 -2.01 -9.43 -2.52
C ARG A 627 -3.20 -8.57 -2.11
N VAL A 628 -4.40 -9.16 -2.09
CA VAL A 628 -5.66 -8.45 -1.80
C VAL A 628 -6.53 -9.09 -0.73
N LEU A 629 -6.09 -10.19 -0.12
CA LEU A 629 -6.85 -10.95 0.88
C LEU A 629 -7.49 -10.09 2.00
N PRO A 630 -6.83 -9.06 2.58
CA PRO A 630 -7.48 -8.21 3.58
C PRO A 630 -8.61 -7.33 3.01
N PHE A 631 -8.54 -7.00 1.72
CA PHE A 631 -9.55 -6.20 1.02
C PHE A 631 -10.75 -7.03 0.58
N ASP A 632 -10.62 -8.36 0.46
CA ASP A 632 -11.78 -9.25 0.24
C ASP A 632 -12.76 -9.21 1.43
N GLY A 633 -12.25 -8.85 2.61
CA GLY A 633 -13.07 -8.51 3.78
C GLY A 633 -13.84 -9.69 4.36
N TYR A 634 -13.31 -10.91 4.20
CA TYR A 634 -13.86 -12.09 4.85
C TYR A 634 -13.33 -12.21 6.28
N THR A 635 -14.24 -12.43 7.24
CA THR A 635 -13.92 -12.75 8.64
C THR A 635 -15.00 -13.64 9.22
N PRO A 636 -14.64 -14.74 9.92
CA PRO A 636 -15.59 -15.43 10.77
C PRO A 636 -16.16 -14.46 11.82
N SER A 637 -17.40 -14.70 12.26
CA SER A 637 -17.98 -13.81 13.26
C SER A 637 -17.27 -13.91 14.60
N PHE A 638 -16.86 -12.75 15.13
CA PHE A 638 -16.32 -12.64 16.49
C PHE A 638 -17.41 -12.71 17.57
N ASN A 639 -18.69 -12.77 17.18
CA ASN A 639 -19.81 -12.90 18.11
C ASN A 639 -20.06 -14.35 18.56
N LEU A 640 -19.53 -15.37 17.87
CA LEU A 640 -19.79 -16.78 18.17
C LEU A 640 -19.60 -17.17 19.66
N PRO A 641 -18.55 -16.71 20.37
CA PRO A 641 -18.38 -17.04 21.79
C PRO A 641 -19.50 -16.53 22.71
N HIS A 642 -20.34 -15.61 22.24
CA HIS A 642 -21.47 -15.05 23.00
C HIS A 642 -22.75 -15.88 22.85
N LEU A 643 -22.70 -16.99 22.11
CA LEU A 643 -23.84 -17.90 21.92
C LEU A 643 -23.90 -19.03 22.97
N GLY A 644 -22.93 -19.09 23.90
CA GLY A 644 -22.93 -20.09 24.98
C GLY A 644 -22.62 -21.51 24.53
N ARG A 645 -22.00 -21.66 23.36
CA ARG A 645 -21.61 -22.95 22.77
C ARG A 645 -20.09 -23.04 22.62
N CYS A 646 -19.55 -24.25 22.73
CA CYS A 646 -18.16 -24.51 22.40
C CYS A 646 -17.92 -24.23 20.92
N CYS A 647 -17.05 -23.26 20.62
CA CYS A 647 -16.79 -22.82 19.25
C CYS A 647 -15.73 -23.65 18.52
N ARG A 648 -15.19 -24.71 19.15
CA ARG A 648 -14.06 -25.46 18.61
C ARG A 648 -14.35 -26.03 17.22
N GLU A 649 -15.41 -26.83 17.09
CA GLU A 649 -15.76 -27.48 15.83
C GLU A 649 -16.02 -26.47 14.71
N ILE A 650 -16.83 -25.45 14.98
CA ILE A 650 -17.13 -24.38 14.00
C ILE A 650 -15.86 -23.66 13.56
N LYS A 651 -14.95 -23.32 14.49
CA LYS A 651 -13.71 -22.65 14.14
C LYS A 651 -12.70 -23.56 13.43
N GLU A 652 -12.68 -24.87 13.73
CA GLU A 652 -11.93 -25.87 12.97
C GLU A 652 -12.43 -25.94 11.52
N LEU A 653 -13.75 -25.96 11.29
CA LEU A 653 -14.34 -25.95 9.95
C LEU A 653 -13.96 -24.67 9.18
N PHE A 654 -14.08 -23.51 9.81
CA PHE A 654 -13.60 -22.25 9.24
C PHE A 654 -12.12 -22.32 8.87
N SER A 655 -11.26 -22.82 9.76
CA SER A 655 -9.82 -22.90 9.48
C SER A 655 -9.50 -23.89 8.36
N ALA A 656 -10.10 -25.07 8.38
CA ALA A 656 -9.95 -26.10 7.35
C ALA A 656 -10.31 -25.58 5.95
N ARG A 657 -11.24 -24.61 5.87
CA ARG A 657 -11.59 -23.95 4.61
C ARG A 657 -10.46 -23.12 4.03
N PHE A 658 -9.62 -22.47 4.83
CA PHE A 658 -8.63 -21.52 4.31
C PHE A 658 -7.19 -22.02 4.41
N GLU A 659 -6.86 -22.86 5.39
CA GLU A 659 -5.51 -23.39 5.62
C GLU A 659 -4.81 -23.99 4.38
N PRO A 660 -5.49 -24.73 3.48
CA PRO A 660 -4.84 -25.26 2.28
C PRO A 660 -4.22 -24.18 1.37
N ALA A 661 -4.68 -22.93 1.46
CA ALA A 661 -4.13 -21.79 0.73
C ALA A 661 -2.88 -21.17 1.40
N PHE A 662 -2.40 -21.73 2.52
CA PHE A 662 -1.24 -21.26 3.27
C PHE A 662 -0.10 -22.27 3.28
N PRO A 663 0.86 -22.17 2.34
CA PRO A 663 1.98 -23.09 2.28
C PRO A 663 2.89 -22.90 3.51
N GLN A 664 3.17 -24.01 4.19
CA GLN A 664 4.13 -24.03 5.30
C GLN A 664 5.54 -23.84 4.74
N ARG A 665 6.14 -22.67 4.97
CA ARG A 665 7.54 -22.38 4.62
C ARG A 665 8.45 -22.71 5.80
N ALA A 666 9.65 -23.20 5.50
CA ALA A 666 10.68 -23.37 6.51
C ALA A 666 11.01 -22.01 7.15
N LEU A 667 10.91 -21.95 8.48
CA LEU A 667 11.18 -20.74 9.24
C LEU A 667 12.68 -20.65 9.57
N GLN A 668 13.20 -19.43 9.58
CA GLN A 668 14.55 -19.13 10.02
C GLN A 668 14.49 -18.25 11.28
N PRO A 669 14.29 -18.85 12.47
CA PRO A 669 14.35 -18.10 13.71
C PRO A 669 15.73 -17.44 13.90
N GLY A 670 15.79 -16.38 14.71
CA GLY A 670 17.02 -15.64 14.92
C GLY A 670 18.11 -16.50 15.57
N GLY A 671 19.31 -16.52 15.00
CA GLY A 671 20.48 -17.06 15.70
C GLY A 671 20.93 -16.12 16.82
N GLY A 672 21.05 -16.61 18.05
CA GLY A 672 21.49 -15.83 19.21
C GLY A 672 21.06 -16.42 20.56
N ARG A 673 21.59 -15.86 21.65
CA ARG A 673 21.28 -16.30 23.04
C ARG A 673 19.93 -15.81 23.58
N LYS A 674 19.28 -14.83 22.93
CA LYS A 674 18.03 -14.20 23.42
C LYS A 674 16.79 -14.74 22.70
N ILE A 675 15.70 -14.89 23.44
CA ILE A 675 14.40 -15.33 22.89
C ILE A 675 13.63 -14.12 22.36
N ARG A 676 13.55 -14.01 21.04
CA ARG A 676 12.68 -13.04 20.34
C ARG A 676 11.18 -13.41 20.43
N VAL A 677 10.39 -12.53 21.03
CA VAL A 677 8.93 -12.65 21.18
C VAL A 677 8.25 -11.48 20.47
N GLY A 678 7.31 -11.77 19.60
CA GLY A 678 6.52 -10.77 18.88
C GLY A 678 5.06 -10.75 19.32
N PHE A 679 4.53 -9.58 19.64
CA PHE A 679 3.11 -9.39 19.98
C PHE A 679 2.37 -8.78 18.81
N LEU A 680 1.35 -9.47 18.30
CA LEU A 680 0.59 -9.06 17.12
C LEU A 680 -0.75 -8.47 17.53
N VAL A 681 -0.95 -7.18 17.23
CA VAL A 681 -2.14 -6.40 17.61
C VAL A 681 -2.67 -5.64 16.40
N THR A 682 -3.83 -6.05 15.88
CA THR A 682 -4.49 -5.38 14.75
C THR A 682 -5.24 -4.12 15.17
N ALA A 683 -5.57 -3.28 14.18
CA ALA A 683 -6.21 -1.98 14.40
C ALA A 683 -7.53 -2.09 15.18
N GLY A 684 -7.72 -1.21 16.17
CA GLY A 684 -8.96 -1.18 16.98
C GLY A 684 -8.96 -2.13 18.19
N HIS A 685 -7.84 -2.83 18.44
CA HIS A 685 -7.71 -3.76 19.57
C HIS A 685 -6.58 -3.39 20.55
N GLU A 686 -5.92 -2.25 20.32
CA GLU A 686 -4.78 -1.76 21.11
C GLU A 686 -5.19 -1.44 22.54
N GLY A 687 -6.38 -0.87 22.76
CA GLY A 687 -6.85 -0.49 24.10
C GLY A 687 -6.95 -1.68 25.06
N GLY A 688 -7.51 -2.79 24.61
CA GLY A 688 -7.61 -4.02 25.40
C GLY A 688 -6.24 -4.64 25.66
N PHE A 689 -5.38 -4.70 24.63
CA PHE A 689 -4.02 -5.21 24.79
C PHE A 689 -3.23 -4.39 25.79
N LEU A 690 -3.25 -3.06 25.67
CA LEU A 690 -2.52 -2.18 26.58
C LEU A 690 -3.03 -2.27 28.02
N ARG A 691 -4.33 -2.51 28.21
CA ARG A 691 -4.91 -2.69 29.55
C ARG A 691 -4.43 -3.99 30.24
N GLY A 692 -4.19 -5.07 29.51
CA GLY A 692 -3.83 -6.38 30.08
C GLY A 692 -2.37 -6.80 29.95
N MET A 693 -1.70 -6.39 28.87
CA MET A 693 -0.39 -6.91 28.46
C MET A 693 0.73 -5.86 28.54
N SER A 694 0.44 -4.56 28.64
CA SER A 694 1.49 -3.52 28.61
C SER A 694 2.56 -3.72 29.69
N LYS A 695 2.16 -3.99 30.94
CA LYS A 695 3.07 -4.27 32.05
C LYS A 695 3.77 -5.62 31.92
N ILE A 696 3.12 -6.62 31.33
CA ILE A 696 3.75 -7.91 31.04
C ILE A 696 4.89 -7.70 30.05
N VAL A 697 4.61 -7.01 28.94
CA VAL A 697 5.60 -6.70 27.90
C VAL A 697 6.75 -5.84 28.45
N ALA A 698 6.43 -4.82 29.24
CA ALA A 698 7.43 -3.95 29.85
C ALA A 698 8.32 -4.70 30.86
N GLY A 699 7.76 -5.68 31.58
CA GLY A 699 8.43 -6.42 32.64
C GLY A 699 9.27 -7.62 32.20
N LEU A 700 9.20 -8.06 30.94
CA LEU A 700 10.01 -9.19 30.45
C LEU A 700 11.51 -8.94 30.67
N ASP A 701 12.25 -9.97 31.07
CA ASP A 701 13.68 -9.89 31.32
C ASP A 701 14.50 -9.55 30.05
N HIS A 702 15.75 -9.11 30.23
CA HIS A 702 16.71 -8.77 29.16
C HIS A 702 17.08 -9.96 28.25
N ARG A 703 16.75 -11.19 28.68
CA ARG A 703 16.86 -12.44 27.91
C ARG A 703 15.85 -12.49 26.75
N PHE A 704 14.82 -11.65 26.78
CA PHE A 704 13.82 -11.53 25.72
C PHE A 704 14.03 -10.28 24.88
N GLU A 705 13.96 -10.44 23.56
CA GLU A 705 13.88 -9.34 22.60
C GLU A 705 12.42 -9.20 22.15
N VAL A 706 11.85 -7.99 22.24
CA VAL A 706 10.42 -7.80 22.02
C VAL A 706 10.15 -7.05 20.72
N ALA A 707 9.21 -7.57 19.93
CA ALA A 707 8.60 -6.84 18.81
C ALA A 707 7.10 -6.64 19.02
N ILE A 708 6.57 -5.50 18.57
CA ILE A 708 5.12 -5.24 18.51
C ILE A 708 4.73 -4.95 17.06
N PHE A 709 3.82 -5.76 16.53
CA PHE A 709 3.22 -5.60 15.21
C PHE A 709 1.89 -4.90 15.35
N CYS A 710 1.76 -3.72 14.74
CA CYS A 710 0.57 -2.89 14.87
C CYS A 710 0.31 -2.01 13.65
N ALA A 711 -0.83 -1.30 13.64
CA ALA A 711 -1.07 -0.25 12.64
C ALA A 711 -0.09 0.92 12.83
N GLU A 712 0.29 1.58 11.74
CA GLU A 712 1.26 2.70 11.77
C GLU A 712 0.84 3.81 12.74
N GLY A 713 -0.45 4.20 12.74
CA GLY A 713 -1.00 5.20 13.65
C GLY A 713 -1.01 4.79 15.13
N ALA A 714 -0.84 3.51 15.45
CA ALA A 714 -0.84 3.01 16.83
C ALA A 714 0.56 3.05 17.50
N VAL A 715 1.64 3.16 16.72
CA VAL A 715 3.02 3.09 17.23
C VAL A 715 3.28 4.08 18.37
N GLY A 716 2.85 5.34 18.20
CA GLY A 716 3.02 6.37 19.23
C GLY A 716 2.30 6.03 20.54
N ARG A 717 1.10 5.45 20.44
CA ARG A 717 0.32 5.01 21.61
C ARG A 717 1.00 3.88 22.37
N PHE A 718 1.57 2.89 21.66
CA PHE A 718 2.29 1.81 22.31
C PHE A 718 3.58 2.29 22.99
N ARG A 719 4.37 3.14 22.32
CA ARG A 719 5.59 3.73 22.89
C ARG A 719 5.31 4.50 24.17
N ALA A 720 4.20 5.22 24.25
CA ALA A 720 3.81 5.96 25.45
C ALA A 720 3.37 5.05 26.60
N ALA A 721 2.80 3.87 26.30
CA ALA A 721 2.19 2.99 27.30
C ALA A 721 3.13 1.87 27.79
N ILE A 722 4.17 1.52 27.03
CA ILE A 722 5.11 0.44 27.35
C ILE A 722 6.45 1.08 27.68
N ALA A 723 6.79 1.10 28.98
CA ALA A 723 8.01 1.70 29.52
C ALA A 723 9.25 0.80 29.26
N ARG A 724 9.58 0.59 27.98
CA ARG A 724 10.69 -0.24 27.52
C ARG A 724 11.23 0.28 26.18
N ASP A 725 12.50 0.68 26.16
CA ASP A 725 13.10 1.39 25.00
C ASP A 725 13.57 0.46 23.87
N ASP A 726 13.84 -0.81 24.17
CA ASP A 726 14.33 -1.81 23.21
C ASP A 726 13.19 -2.57 22.48
N VAL A 727 11.94 -2.10 22.58
CA VAL A 727 10.82 -2.68 21.83
C VAL A 727 10.90 -2.28 20.36
N ARG A 728 10.95 -3.28 19.47
CA ARG A 728 10.87 -3.06 18.03
C ARG A 728 9.42 -2.92 17.58
N TYR A 729 9.04 -1.75 17.08
CA TYR A 729 7.72 -1.53 16.50
C TYR A 729 7.74 -1.78 14.99
N VAL A 730 6.84 -2.63 14.50
CA VAL A 730 6.71 -2.96 13.08
C VAL A 730 5.28 -2.66 12.63
N SER A 731 5.14 -1.75 11.67
CA SER A 731 3.84 -1.38 11.09
C SER A 731 3.43 -2.38 10.01
N PHE A 732 2.15 -2.76 9.96
CA PHE A 732 1.65 -3.61 8.86
C PHE A 732 1.71 -2.89 7.50
N PRO A 733 2.36 -3.47 6.48
CA PRO A 733 2.27 -3.03 5.10
C PRO A 733 0.83 -3.08 4.57
N ARG A 734 0.55 -2.37 3.47
CA ARG A 734 -0.79 -2.38 2.84
C ARG A 734 -1.19 -3.73 2.23
N ARG A 735 -0.22 -4.60 1.91
CA ARG A 735 -0.45 -5.91 1.32
C ARG A 735 -0.16 -7.04 2.30
N PHE A 736 -0.95 -8.10 2.22
CA PHE A 736 -0.85 -9.21 3.18
C PHE A 736 0.40 -10.06 2.99
N ASP A 737 0.80 -10.34 1.75
CA ASP A 737 2.08 -10.99 1.44
C ASP A 737 3.27 -10.27 2.09
N GLN A 738 3.34 -8.96 1.95
CA GLN A 738 4.37 -8.11 2.57
C GLN A 738 4.29 -8.11 4.09
N ALA A 739 3.09 -8.15 4.68
CA ALA A 739 2.96 -8.21 6.13
C ALA A 739 3.46 -9.55 6.70
N VAL A 740 3.18 -10.66 6.03
CA VAL A 740 3.71 -11.98 6.41
C VAL A 740 5.25 -11.96 6.37
N GLU A 741 5.84 -11.37 5.32
CA GLU A 741 7.29 -11.24 5.19
C GLU A 741 7.88 -10.31 6.26
N ALA A 742 7.29 -9.13 6.48
CA ALA A 742 7.74 -8.18 7.49
C ALA A 742 7.72 -8.76 8.91
N VAL A 743 6.72 -9.60 9.24
CA VAL A 743 6.70 -10.34 10.51
C VAL A 743 7.80 -11.39 10.56
N ARG A 744 7.98 -12.19 9.50
CA ARG A 744 9.02 -13.23 9.45
C ARG A 744 10.44 -12.67 9.47
N GLU A 745 10.67 -11.49 8.90
CA GLU A 745 11.97 -10.79 8.89
C GLU A 745 12.44 -10.36 10.28
N THR A 746 11.55 -10.23 11.27
CA THR A 746 11.98 -10.02 12.66
C THR A 746 12.63 -11.28 13.24
N ARG A 747 12.40 -12.43 12.60
CA ARG A 747 12.87 -13.76 13.03
C ARG A 747 12.50 -14.07 14.47
N CYS A 748 11.26 -13.70 14.86
CA CYS A 748 10.69 -14.05 16.15
C CYS A 748 10.68 -15.58 16.32
N HIS A 749 11.01 -16.04 17.53
CA HIS A 749 10.85 -17.45 17.88
C HIS A 749 9.40 -17.75 18.29
N ILE A 750 8.78 -16.77 18.95
CA ILE A 750 7.40 -16.85 19.43
C ILE A 750 6.61 -15.68 18.88
N ILE A 751 5.43 -15.94 18.34
CA ILE A 751 4.42 -14.92 18.05
C ILE A 751 3.22 -15.13 18.97
N TYR A 752 2.89 -14.09 19.74
CA TYR A 752 1.69 -13.99 20.55
C TYR A 752 0.64 -13.19 19.78
N HIS A 753 -0.47 -13.84 19.42
CA HIS A 753 -1.62 -13.19 18.80
C HIS A 753 -2.56 -12.68 19.89
N TRP A 754 -2.74 -11.35 19.98
CA TRP A 754 -3.68 -10.79 20.96
C TRP A 754 -5.12 -11.23 20.70
N LYS A 755 -5.52 -11.27 19.43
CA LYS A 755 -6.81 -11.76 18.96
C LYS A 755 -6.66 -12.53 17.67
N VAL A 756 -7.56 -13.49 17.45
CA VAL A 756 -7.76 -14.18 16.16
C VAL A 756 -9.23 -14.10 15.78
N GLY A 757 -9.52 -13.63 14.56
CA GLY A 757 -10.88 -13.57 14.00
C GLY A 757 -11.59 -12.20 13.87
N PRO A 758 -11.32 -11.14 14.67
CA PRO A 758 -12.14 -9.93 14.61
C PRO A 758 -11.95 -9.08 13.34
N ASP A 759 -10.88 -9.31 12.58
CA ASP A 759 -10.59 -8.63 11.33
C ASP A 759 -9.81 -9.58 10.38
N PRO A 760 -9.75 -9.31 9.06
CA PRO A 760 -9.10 -10.20 8.11
C PRO A 760 -7.62 -10.46 8.43
N TRP A 761 -6.91 -9.47 8.96
CA TRP A 761 -5.49 -9.62 9.29
C TRP A 761 -5.31 -10.59 10.46
N SER A 762 -6.02 -10.36 11.56
CA SER A 762 -5.91 -11.21 12.74
C SER A 762 -6.39 -12.63 12.51
N TYR A 763 -7.29 -12.86 11.53
CA TYR A 763 -7.74 -14.19 11.16
C TYR A 763 -6.76 -14.95 10.26
N PHE A 764 -6.24 -14.34 9.19
CA PHE A 764 -5.41 -15.03 8.20
C PHE A 764 -3.92 -15.06 8.56
N LEU A 765 -3.38 -14.06 9.28
CA LEU A 765 -1.96 -14.02 9.64
C LEU A 765 -1.48 -15.26 10.43
N PRO A 766 -2.22 -15.78 11.44
CA PRO A 766 -1.82 -17.00 12.13
C PRO A 766 -1.66 -18.21 11.21
N MET A 767 -2.50 -18.36 10.18
CA MET A 767 -2.47 -19.49 9.23
C MET A 767 -1.19 -19.50 8.39
N ALA A 768 -0.60 -18.33 8.15
CA ALA A 768 0.63 -18.20 7.40
C ALA A 768 1.85 -18.78 8.13
N ARG A 769 1.76 -19.18 9.40
CA ARG A 769 2.88 -19.62 10.26
C ARG A 769 4.05 -18.62 10.23
N LEU A 770 4.01 -17.69 11.17
CA LEU A 770 4.90 -16.53 11.27
C LEU A 770 6.15 -16.82 12.12
N ALA A 771 6.05 -17.75 13.08
CA ALA A 771 7.15 -18.17 13.94
C ALA A 771 7.05 -19.66 14.32
N PRO A 772 8.17 -20.27 14.79
CA PRO A 772 8.18 -21.67 15.21
C PRO A 772 7.18 -21.98 16.32
N VAL A 773 6.91 -21.00 17.19
CA VAL A 773 5.86 -21.08 18.21
C VAL A 773 4.87 -19.95 17.98
N GLN A 774 3.58 -20.28 17.94
CA GLN A 774 2.49 -19.31 17.94
C GLN A 774 1.55 -19.59 19.10
N CYS A 775 1.12 -18.54 19.79
CA CYS A 775 0.23 -18.68 20.93
C CYS A 775 -0.82 -17.57 20.98
N VAL A 776 -1.87 -17.84 21.72
CA VAL A 776 -3.01 -16.95 21.94
C VAL A 776 -3.43 -17.07 23.41
N SER A 777 -4.25 -16.13 23.90
CA SER A 777 -4.78 -16.17 25.26
C SER A 777 -6.20 -15.59 25.29
N CYS A 778 -6.69 -15.25 26.49
CA CYS A 778 -8.04 -14.77 26.79
C CYS A 778 -8.53 -13.59 25.93
N GLY A 779 -7.65 -12.85 25.26
CA GLY A 779 -8.05 -11.82 24.29
C GLY A 779 -8.89 -12.33 23.11
N SER A 780 -8.75 -13.60 22.72
CA SER A 780 -9.53 -14.24 21.64
C SER A 780 -10.87 -14.84 22.08
N HIS A 781 -11.13 -14.89 23.39
CA HIS A 781 -12.37 -15.42 24.00
C HIS A 781 -12.68 -16.87 23.58
N GLY A 782 -11.74 -17.78 23.86
CA GLY A 782 -11.80 -19.19 23.46
C GLY A 782 -10.86 -19.50 22.30
N THR A 783 -10.87 -20.77 21.86
CA THR A 783 -9.98 -21.28 20.82
C THR A 783 -9.96 -20.44 19.56
N SER A 784 -8.80 -20.32 18.92
CA SER A 784 -8.67 -19.72 17.59
C SER A 784 -9.24 -20.62 16.49
N GLY A 785 -9.26 -21.94 16.70
CA GLY A 785 -9.55 -22.95 15.68
C GLY A 785 -8.46 -23.10 14.61
N VAL A 786 -7.40 -22.30 14.66
CA VAL A 786 -6.35 -22.29 13.65
C VAL A 786 -5.27 -23.27 14.03
N ARG A 787 -5.05 -24.30 13.19
CA ARG A 787 -4.08 -25.38 13.44
C ARG A 787 -2.64 -24.88 13.57
N ALA A 788 -2.32 -23.77 12.91
CA ALA A 788 -1.01 -23.14 12.99
C ALA A 788 -0.74 -22.44 14.34
N VAL A 789 -1.73 -22.30 15.23
CA VAL A 789 -1.56 -21.76 16.58
C VAL A 789 -1.34 -22.93 17.56
N ASP A 790 -0.20 -22.93 18.26
CA ASP A 790 0.25 -24.09 19.02
C ASP A 790 -0.32 -24.12 20.45
N TYR A 791 -0.43 -22.96 21.10
CA TYR A 791 -0.78 -22.87 22.52
C TYR A 791 -1.90 -21.87 22.80
N TYR A 792 -2.83 -22.27 23.68
CA TYR A 792 -3.77 -21.36 24.32
C TYR A 792 -3.36 -21.17 25.78
N ILE A 793 -3.06 -19.94 26.16
CA ILE A 793 -2.59 -19.58 27.50
C ILE A 793 -3.79 -19.14 28.34
N SER A 794 -4.07 -19.86 29.41
CA SER A 794 -5.15 -19.62 30.35
C SER A 794 -4.67 -19.78 31.80
N SER A 795 -5.59 -20.01 32.73
CA SER A 795 -5.34 -20.14 34.16
C SER A 795 -6.39 -21.06 34.79
N PRO A 796 -6.08 -21.85 35.84
CA PRO A 796 -7.10 -22.69 36.50
C PRO A 796 -8.21 -21.84 37.15
N TRP A 797 -7.95 -20.55 37.39
CA TRP A 797 -8.96 -19.60 37.83
C TRP A 797 -9.92 -19.18 36.70
N MET A 798 -9.48 -19.16 35.44
CA MET A 798 -10.32 -18.75 34.31
C MET A 798 -11.04 -19.90 33.63
N GLU A 799 -10.60 -21.13 33.86
CA GLU A 799 -11.27 -22.34 33.38
C GLU A 799 -12.30 -22.84 34.40
N CYS A 800 -13.25 -23.65 33.92
CA CYS A 800 -14.11 -24.44 34.78
C CYS A 800 -13.23 -25.44 35.56
N PRO A 801 -13.49 -25.70 36.86
CA PRO A 801 -12.73 -26.70 37.62
C PRO A 801 -12.64 -28.05 36.89
N GLU A 802 -11.46 -28.68 36.88
CA GLU A 802 -11.19 -29.91 36.10
C GLU A 802 -12.07 -31.08 36.55
N GLU A 803 -12.46 -31.10 37.83
CA GLU A 803 -13.37 -32.09 38.39
C GLU A 803 -14.77 -32.01 37.76
N ALA A 804 -15.11 -30.87 37.16
CA ALA A 804 -16.37 -30.64 36.46
C ALA A 804 -16.24 -30.81 34.94
N VAL A 805 -15.17 -30.32 34.32
CA VAL A 805 -14.99 -30.33 32.85
C VAL A 805 -13.51 -30.40 32.45
N ASP A 806 -13.18 -31.30 31.51
CA ASP A 806 -11.89 -31.30 30.82
C ASP A 806 -11.81 -30.13 29.82
N SER A 807 -11.39 -28.97 30.31
CA SER A 807 -11.33 -27.72 29.54
C SER A 807 -10.41 -27.80 28.32
N ALA A 808 -9.44 -28.73 28.28
CA ALA A 808 -8.56 -28.90 27.13
C ALA A 808 -9.32 -29.30 25.85
N GLN A 809 -10.49 -29.95 25.99
CA GLN A 809 -11.33 -30.34 24.85
C GLN A 809 -11.95 -29.15 24.12
N HIS A 810 -12.02 -27.97 24.75
CA HIS A 810 -12.57 -26.76 24.13
C HIS A 810 -11.59 -26.06 23.19
N TYR A 811 -10.34 -26.52 23.11
CA TYR A 811 -9.27 -25.87 22.36
C TYR A 811 -8.69 -26.78 21.28
N THR A 812 -8.40 -26.18 20.11
CA THR A 812 -7.55 -26.82 19.09
C THR A 812 -6.08 -26.73 19.49
N GLU A 813 -5.72 -25.66 20.18
CA GLU A 813 -4.39 -25.44 20.70
C GLU A 813 -4.14 -26.27 21.96
N ARG A 814 -2.87 -26.48 22.29
CA ARG A 814 -2.51 -27.05 23.59
C ARG A 814 -2.78 -26.03 24.69
N LEU A 815 -3.68 -26.37 25.62
CA LEU A 815 -3.98 -25.55 26.78
C LEU A 815 -2.78 -25.50 27.74
N ILE A 816 -2.39 -24.28 28.13
CA ILE A 816 -1.35 -23.99 29.11
C ILE A 816 -1.98 -23.18 30.25
N LEU A 817 -1.86 -23.68 31.47
CA LEU A 817 -2.45 -23.06 32.65
C LEU A 817 -1.36 -22.35 33.47
N LEU A 818 -1.43 -21.02 33.49
CA LEU A 818 -0.64 -20.17 34.37
C LEU A 818 -1.24 -20.19 35.78
N GLU A 819 -0.43 -20.25 36.84
CA GLU A 819 -0.93 -20.24 38.22
C GLU A 819 -1.56 -18.87 38.58
N THR A 820 -1.25 -17.83 37.80
CA THR A 820 -1.87 -16.50 37.85
C THR A 820 -2.85 -16.29 36.70
N PHE A 821 -3.66 -15.22 36.76
CA PHE A 821 -4.42 -14.78 35.60
C PHE A 821 -3.45 -14.39 34.46
N PRO A 822 -3.76 -14.72 33.19
CA PRO A 822 -2.90 -14.43 32.03
C PRO A 822 -2.98 -12.95 31.59
N MET A 823 -3.30 -12.04 32.51
CA MET A 823 -3.34 -10.61 32.30
C MET A 823 -2.89 -9.91 33.56
N PHE A 824 -2.18 -8.79 33.39
CA PHE A 824 -1.86 -7.90 34.49
C PHE A 824 -2.97 -6.86 34.60
N GLN A 825 -3.63 -6.74 35.76
CA GLN A 825 -4.63 -5.72 36.03
C GLN A 825 -4.26 -4.87 37.24
N SER A 826 -4.36 -3.55 37.09
CA SER A 826 -4.22 -2.60 38.20
C SER A 826 -5.57 -2.05 38.62
N ARG A 827 -5.68 -1.68 39.89
CA ARG A 827 -6.86 -1.04 40.45
C ARG A 827 -7.15 0.28 39.74
N GLN A 828 -8.41 0.50 39.40
CA GLN A 828 -8.85 1.73 38.72
C GLN A 828 -9.01 2.88 39.73
N PRO A 829 -8.75 4.13 39.33
CA PRO A 829 -8.85 5.27 40.22
C PRO A 829 -10.30 5.48 40.65
N MET A 830 -10.49 5.73 41.95
CA MET A 830 -11.81 6.00 42.52
C MET A 830 -12.36 7.32 41.97
N PRO A 831 -13.56 7.35 41.36
CA PRO A 831 -14.15 8.57 40.85
C PRO A 831 -14.69 9.44 42.00
N GLN A 832 -14.89 10.72 41.71
CA GLN A 832 -15.63 11.62 42.59
C GLN A 832 -17.09 11.16 42.75
N ASP A 833 -17.63 11.35 43.95
CA ASP A 833 -19.00 10.94 44.29
C ASP A 833 -20.03 11.83 43.59
N VAL A 834 -21.06 11.18 43.02
CA VAL A 834 -22.25 11.82 42.46
C VAL A 834 -23.48 11.02 42.89
N GLY A 835 -24.63 11.67 43.02
CA GLY A 835 -25.88 10.98 43.36
C GLY A 835 -26.57 10.36 42.15
N ARG A 836 -27.51 9.42 42.38
CA ARG A 836 -28.32 8.78 41.30
C ARG A 836 -29.07 9.77 40.41
N GLY A 837 -29.45 10.94 40.96
CA GLY A 837 -30.10 12.02 40.22
C GLY A 837 -29.26 12.58 39.06
N HIS A 838 -27.92 12.53 39.15
CA HIS A 838 -27.01 12.92 38.05
C HIS A 838 -27.26 12.11 36.78
N PHE A 839 -27.64 10.83 36.93
CA PHE A 839 -27.94 9.93 35.83
C PHE A 839 -29.44 9.82 35.54
N GLY A 840 -30.29 10.65 36.16
CA GLY A 840 -31.75 10.56 36.03
C GLY A 840 -32.31 9.20 36.43
N LEU A 841 -31.72 8.57 37.45
CA LEU A 841 -32.14 7.27 37.98
C LEU A 841 -32.98 7.44 39.26
N PRO A 842 -33.84 6.46 39.61
CA PRO A 842 -34.59 6.49 40.86
C PRO A 842 -33.71 6.68 42.10
N GLY A 843 -34.16 7.54 43.02
CA GLY A 843 -33.41 7.87 44.24
C GLY A 843 -33.33 6.73 45.26
N GLU A 844 -34.30 5.82 45.25
CA GLU A 844 -34.42 4.68 46.17
C GLU A 844 -34.55 3.36 45.40
N GLY A 845 -34.49 2.23 46.12
CA GLY A 845 -34.57 0.88 45.54
C GLY A 845 -33.21 0.30 45.13
N ALA A 846 -33.15 -1.01 44.90
CA ALA A 846 -31.94 -1.67 44.44
C ALA A 846 -31.62 -1.26 43.00
N PHE A 847 -30.37 -0.87 42.76
CA PHE A 847 -29.85 -0.58 41.42
C PHE A 847 -29.09 -1.82 40.94
N TYR A 848 -29.77 -2.67 40.17
CA TYR A 848 -29.18 -3.80 39.46
C TYR A 848 -28.50 -3.32 38.18
N PHE A 849 -27.19 -3.47 38.07
CA PHE A 849 -26.45 -2.96 36.92
C PHE A 849 -25.98 -4.10 36.02
N CYS A 850 -26.29 -4.01 34.73
CA CYS A 850 -25.77 -4.92 33.70
C CYS A 850 -24.91 -4.09 32.72
N PRO A 851 -23.63 -3.78 33.04
CA PRO A 851 -22.74 -2.97 32.21
C PRO A 851 -22.06 -3.74 31.08
N HIS A 852 -22.82 -4.53 30.32
CA HIS A 852 -22.27 -5.45 29.32
C HIS A 852 -22.40 -4.91 27.90
N ARG A 853 -21.57 -5.43 26.99
CA ARG A 853 -21.77 -5.21 25.55
C ARG A 853 -22.99 -5.99 25.09
N LEU A 854 -23.74 -5.44 24.14
CA LEU A 854 -25.00 -6.00 23.65
C LEU A 854 -24.96 -7.49 23.23
N PRO A 855 -23.90 -8.03 22.58
CA PRO A 855 -23.86 -9.45 22.25
C PRO A 855 -23.94 -10.40 23.46
N LYS A 856 -23.65 -9.92 24.68
CA LYS A 856 -23.68 -10.77 25.89
C LYS A 856 -25.10 -11.04 26.42
N TYR A 857 -26.12 -10.28 25.99
CA TYR A 857 -27.48 -10.45 26.48
C TYR A 857 -28.20 -11.56 25.70
N CYS A 858 -27.97 -12.79 26.11
CA CYS A 858 -28.71 -13.94 25.62
C CYS A 858 -30.20 -13.86 26.00
N PRO A 859 -31.12 -14.44 25.20
CA PRO A 859 -32.56 -14.39 25.46
C PRO A 859 -32.95 -14.92 26.84
N GLN A 860 -32.31 -15.99 27.34
CA GLN A 860 -32.66 -16.56 28.64
C GLN A 860 -32.41 -15.60 29.82
N PHE A 861 -31.50 -14.64 29.69
CA PHE A 861 -31.21 -13.68 30.74
C PHE A 861 -32.36 -12.67 30.96
N ASP A 862 -33.24 -12.49 29.97
CA ASP A 862 -34.42 -11.64 30.10
C ASP A 862 -35.34 -12.14 31.22
N PHE A 863 -35.49 -13.46 31.36
CA PHE A 863 -36.32 -14.08 32.40
C PHE A 863 -35.71 -13.90 33.79
N PHE A 864 -34.38 -13.93 33.91
CA PHE A 864 -33.68 -13.66 35.17
C PHE A 864 -33.98 -12.23 35.63
N LEU A 865 -33.91 -11.27 34.72
CA LEU A 865 -34.22 -9.87 35.01
C LEU A 865 -35.69 -9.67 35.37
N ARG A 866 -36.61 -10.37 34.69
CA ARG A 866 -38.04 -10.35 35.03
C ARG A 866 -38.25 -10.82 36.46
N ASP A 867 -37.75 -12.02 36.78
CA ASP A 867 -38.04 -12.69 38.05
C ASP A 867 -37.39 -11.93 39.23
N ILE A 868 -36.19 -11.35 39.04
CA ILE A 868 -35.57 -10.43 40.02
C ILE A 868 -36.45 -9.20 40.26
N LEU A 869 -36.95 -8.57 39.20
CA LEU A 869 -37.76 -7.37 39.32
C LEU A 869 -39.13 -7.69 39.95
N GLU A 870 -39.76 -8.82 39.61
CA GLU A 870 -41.01 -9.24 40.23
C GLU A 870 -40.85 -9.49 41.74
N ALA A 871 -39.72 -10.07 42.15
CA ALA A 871 -39.40 -10.33 43.55
C ALA A 871 -38.94 -9.10 44.35
N ASP A 872 -38.32 -8.09 43.71
CA ASP A 872 -38.01 -6.78 44.31
C ASP A 872 -38.85 -5.66 43.66
N PRO A 873 -40.02 -5.29 44.23
CA PRO A 873 -40.90 -4.25 43.68
C PRO A 873 -40.30 -2.84 43.62
N ARG A 874 -39.23 -2.56 44.38
CA ARG A 874 -38.55 -1.25 44.40
C ARG A 874 -37.29 -1.23 43.55
N GLY A 875 -36.75 -2.39 43.19
CA GLY A 875 -35.58 -2.54 42.36
C GLY A 875 -35.79 -2.09 40.92
N PHE A 876 -34.69 -1.70 40.26
CA PHE A 876 -34.65 -1.36 38.85
C PHE A 876 -33.34 -1.82 38.22
N VAL A 877 -33.36 -2.07 36.91
CA VAL A 877 -32.20 -2.53 36.14
C VAL A 877 -31.67 -1.38 35.27
N VAL A 878 -30.36 -1.25 35.15
CA VAL A 878 -29.72 -0.36 34.15
C VAL A 878 -28.85 -1.19 33.21
N LEU A 879 -28.96 -0.92 31.91
CA LEU A 879 -28.15 -1.51 30.85
C LEU A 879 -27.44 -0.41 30.06
N LEU A 880 -26.35 -0.78 29.38
CA LEU A 880 -25.68 0.11 28.45
C LEU A 880 -26.17 -0.17 27.02
N ALA A 881 -26.76 0.83 26.39
CA ALA A 881 -27.24 0.77 25.00
C ALA A 881 -26.10 0.66 23.96
N GLY A 882 -24.85 0.88 24.37
CA GLY A 882 -23.73 0.97 23.44
C GLY A 882 -23.85 2.17 22.50
N PRO A 883 -23.01 2.23 21.44
CA PRO A 883 -23.01 3.32 20.47
C PRO A 883 -24.07 3.17 19.37
N ASP A 884 -24.58 1.96 19.12
CA ASP A 884 -25.61 1.72 18.09
C ASP A 884 -27.01 1.63 18.72
N GLY A 885 -27.79 2.70 18.57
CA GLY A 885 -29.15 2.78 19.10
C GLY A 885 -30.12 1.73 18.52
N ARG A 886 -29.88 1.20 17.31
CA ARG A 886 -30.76 0.17 16.72
C ARG A 886 -30.60 -1.17 17.38
N LEU A 887 -29.36 -1.59 17.68
CA LEU A 887 -29.11 -2.82 18.41
C LEU A 887 -29.75 -2.76 19.80
N ALA A 888 -29.62 -1.61 20.47
CA ALA A 888 -30.28 -1.37 21.74
C ALA A 888 -31.81 -1.41 21.63
N GLU A 889 -32.38 -0.89 20.54
CA GLU A 889 -33.82 -0.96 20.26
C GLU A 889 -34.30 -2.38 19.96
N LYS A 890 -33.53 -3.18 19.22
CA LYS A 890 -33.84 -4.60 19.00
C LYS A 890 -33.88 -5.36 20.33
N LEU A 891 -32.83 -5.18 21.15
CA LEU A 891 -32.78 -5.76 22.50
C LEU A 891 -33.95 -5.26 23.38
N ARG A 892 -34.28 -3.97 23.29
CA ARG A 892 -35.40 -3.35 24.00
C ARG A 892 -36.72 -4.03 23.68
N ARG A 893 -37.04 -4.22 22.39
CA ARG A 893 -38.29 -4.86 21.95
C ARG A 893 -38.40 -6.30 22.43
N ARG A 894 -37.31 -7.07 22.33
CA ARG A 894 -37.24 -8.43 22.86
C ARG A 894 -37.51 -8.44 24.36
N MET A 895 -36.79 -7.62 25.12
CA MET A 895 -36.96 -7.51 26.57
C MET A 895 -38.35 -7.01 26.97
N GLU A 896 -38.95 -6.07 26.25
CA GLU A 896 -40.31 -5.60 26.52
C GLU A 896 -41.32 -6.75 26.42
N GLY A 897 -41.19 -7.61 25.41
CA GLY A 897 -41.99 -8.82 25.27
C GLY A 897 -41.77 -9.83 26.41
N ASN A 898 -40.52 -10.11 26.75
CA ASN A 898 -40.16 -11.16 27.72
C ASN A 898 -40.39 -10.75 29.19
N LEU A 899 -40.16 -9.48 29.53
CA LEU A 899 -40.32 -8.94 30.90
C LEU A 899 -41.75 -8.44 31.17
N GLY A 900 -42.54 -8.11 30.14
CA GLY A 900 -43.89 -7.59 30.30
C GLY A 900 -43.94 -6.32 31.17
N VAL A 901 -44.85 -6.29 32.17
CA VAL A 901 -45.15 -5.08 32.95
C VAL A 901 -43.92 -4.54 33.72
N VAL A 902 -42.99 -5.40 34.12
CA VAL A 902 -41.81 -4.95 34.88
C VAL A 902 -40.75 -4.27 34.01
N PHE A 903 -40.84 -4.37 32.68
CA PHE A 903 -39.95 -3.71 31.73
C PHE A 903 -39.83 -2.19 31.95
N ARG A 904 -40.90 -1.53 32.45
CA ARG A 904 -40.89 -0.09 32.80
C ARG A 904 -39.81 0.32 33.81
N ARG A 905 -39.17 -0.64 34.48
CA ARG A 905 -38.07 -0.44 35.45
C ARG A 905 -36.69 -0.78 34.86
N VAL A 906 -36.60 -0.94 33.54
CA VAL A 906 -35.36 -1.19 32.82
C VAL A 906 -34.90 0.08 32.12
N TYR A 907 -33.73 0.58 32.51
CA TYR A 907 -33.18 1.84 32.02
C TYR A 907 -32.00 1.57 31.08
N PHE A 908 -32.13 1.99 29.82
CA PHE A 908 -31.02 1.99 28.88
C PHE A 908 -30.24 3.32 29.00
N ARG A 909 -28.92 3.22 29.16
CA ARG A 909 -28.02 4.37 29.19
C ARG A 909 -27.06 4.33 28.00
N SER A 910 -26.88 5.47 27.35
CA SER A 910 -25.94 5.61 26.24
C SER A 910 -24.51 5.35 26.69
N ALA A 911 -23.64 5.03 25.73
CA ALA A 911 -22.20 5.00 25.98
C ALA A 911 -21.71 6.33 26.58
N MET A 912 -20.78 6.25 27.53
CA MET A 912 -20.28 7.39 28.28
C MET A 912 -18.77 7.32 28.45
N PRO A 913 -18.09 8.46 28.72
CA PRO A 913 -16.67 8.46 29.06
C PRO A 913 -16.38 7.56 30.26
N VAL A 914 -15.17 6.99 30.32
CA VAL A 914 -14.77 6.01 31.36
C VAL A 914 -14.99 6.55 32.79
N ALA A 915 -14.72 7.84 33.04
CA ALA A 915 -14.94 8.43 34.35
C ALA A 915 -16.43 8.46 34.76
N GLU A 916 -17.33 8.78 33.82
CA GLU A 916 -18.78 8.73 34.05
C GLU A 916 -19.27 7.30 34.24
N TYR A 917 -18.70 6.35 33.50
CA TYR A 917 -18.98 4.94 33.68
C TYR A 917 -18.62 4.46 35.10
N TYR A 918 -17.45 4.83 35.62
CA TYR A 918 -17.06 4.47 37.00
C TYR A 918 -17.95 5.14 38.05
N ARG A 919 -18.36 6.40 37.82
CA ARG A 919 -19.34 7.08 38.68
C ARG A 919 -20.66 6.32 38.72
N LEU A 920 -21.16 5.87 37.58
CA LEU A 920 -22.39 5.07 37.50
C LEU A 920 -22.22 3.70 38.14
N LEU A 921 -21.12 3.00 37.84
CA LEU A 921 -20.81 1.67 38.38
C LEU A 921 -20.80 1.68 39.92
N ARG A 922 -20.19 2.70 40.53
CA ARG A 922 -20.11 2.84 41.99
C ARG A 922 -21.48 3.02 42.67
N LEU A 923 -22.49 3.48 41.94
CA LEU A 923 -23.86 3.61 42.46
C LEU A 923 -24.65 2.31 42.44
N ALA A 924 -24.16 1.29 41.73
CA ALA A 924 -24.82 0.00 41.61
C ALA A 924 -24.88 -0.71 42.96
N THR A 925 -26.03 -1.30 43.24
CA THR A 925 -26.21 -2.23 44.37
C THR A 925 -25.44 -3.52 44.11
N VAL A 926 -25.53 -4.03 42.89
CA VAL A 926 -24.86 -5.24 42.42
C VAL A 926 -24.74 -5.18 40.90
N VAL A 927 -23.64 -5.70 40.36
CA VAL A 927 -23.50 -6.00 38.95
C VAL A 927 -24.02 -7.40 38.68
N LEU A 928 -24.93 -7.54 37.72
CA LEU A 928 -25.46 -8.83 37.29
C LEU A 928 -24.70 -9.30 36.04
N ASP A 929 -23.99 -10.43 36.15
CA ASP A 929 -23.35 -11.07 35.00
C ASP A 929 -24.31 -11.96 34.23
N THR A 930 -24.11 -12.00 32.91
CA THR A 930 -24.88 -12.86 32.02
C THR A 930 -24.33 -14.30 32.05
N PRO A 931 -25.18 -15.34 32.14
CA PRO A 931 -24.75 -16.73 32.32
C PRO A 931 -24.00 -17.32 31.11
N VAL A 932 -24.21 -16.77 29.92
CA VAL A 932 -23.53 -17.20 28.69
C VAL A 932 -22.14 -16.61 28.53
N TYR A 933 -21.89 -15.45 29.11
CA TYR A 933 -20.60 -14.76 29.01
C TYR A 933 -20.38 -13.87 30.24
N ALA A 934 -19.55 -14.34 31.17
CA ALA A 934 -19.24 -13.63 32.41
C ALA A 934 -18.40 -12.35 32.19
N SER A 935 -18.43 -11.46 33.17
CA SER A 935 -17.54 -10.32 33.19
C SER A 935 -16.09 -10.74 33.43
N CYS A 936 -15.18 -9.96 32.86
CA CYS A 936 -13.75 -10.08 33.15
C CYS A 936 -13.22 -8.70 33.54
N LEU A 937 -12.96 -7.83 32.55
CA LEU A 937 -12.53 -6.45 32.80
C LEU A 937 -13.57 -5.67 33.61
N THR A 938 -14.86 -5.90 33.36
CA THR A 938 -15.95 -5.28 34.13
C THR A 938 -15.95 -5.73 35.59
N ALA A 939 -15.59 -6.99 35.91
CA ALA A 939 -15.44 -7.42 37.30
C ALA A 939 -14.27 -6.72 37.99
N TYR A 940 -13.13 -6.58 37.31
CA TYR A 940 -12.01 -5.77 37.82
C TYR A 940 -12.40 -4.31 38.06
N ASP A 941 -13.21 -3.72 37.18
CA ASP A 941 -13.75 -2.38 37.36
C ASP A 941 -14.67 -2.32 38.60
N ALA A 942 -15.58 -3.29 38.75
CA ALA A 942 -16.51 -3.37 39.89
C ALA A 942 -15.76 -3.52 41.22
N PHE A 943 -14.76 -4.40 41.29
CA PHE A 943 -13.96 -4.61 42.51
C PHE A 943 -13.10 -3.41 42.87
N SER A 944 -12.60 -2.67 41.87
CA SER A 944 -11.92 -1.40 42.12
C SER A 944 -12.83 -0.39 42.83
N MET A 945 -14.14 -0.45 42.54
CA MET A 945 -15.19 0.40 43.14
C MET A 945 -15.84 -0.20 44.39
N GLY A 946 -15.48 -1.44 44.78
CA GLY A 946 -16.09 -2.15 45.91
C GLY A 946 -17.50 -2.68 45.63
N VAL A 947 -17.88 -2.83 44.36
CA VAL A 947 -19.23 -3.26 43.95
C VAL A 947 -19.26 -4.79 43.75
N PRO A 948 -20.23 -5.51 44.35
CA PRO A 948 -20.37 -6.95 44.15
C PRO A 948 -20.83 -7.27 42.73
N VAL A 949 -20.35 -8.40 42.21
CA VAL A 949 -20.73 -8.98 40.91
C VAL A 949 -21.36 -10.33 41.20
N LEU A 950 -22.62 -10.54 40.82
CA LEU A 950 -23.26 -11.85 40.90
C LEU A 950 -23.07 -12.58 39.58
N THR A 951 -22.52 -13.79 39.62
CA THR A 951 -22.16 -14.55 38.41
C THR A 951 -22.63 -16.00 38.48
N GLN A 952 -23.04 -16.53 37.33
CA GLN A 952 -23.33 -17.94 37.12
C GLN A 952 -22.32 -18.55 36.15
N PRO A 953 -21.34 -19.35 36.63
CA PRO A 953 -20.38 -20.00 35.76
C PRO A 953 -21.01 -21.15 34.96
N GLY A 954 -20.32 -21.56 33.91
CA GLY A 954 -20.69 -22.66 33.05
C GLY A 954 -19.47 -23.49 32.63
N PRO A 955 -19.60 -24.38 31.65
CA PRO A 955 -18.49 -25.25 31.24
C PRO A 955 -17.37 -24.52 30.49
N LEU A 956 -17.64 -23.34 29.89
CA LEU A 956 -16.68 -22.64 29.05
C LEU A 956 -15.90 -21.57 29.83
N ALA A 957 -14.63 -21.35 29.47
CA ALA A 957 -13.78 -20.34 30.10
C ALA A 957 -14.45 -18.95 30.18
N VAL A 958 -15.11 -18.50 29.09
CA VAL A 958 -15.79 -17.21 29.02
C VAL A 958 -16.93 -17.04 30.03
N GLN A 959 -17.43 -18.14 30.61
CA GLN A 959 -18.45 -18.15 31.65
C GLN A 959 -17.82 -18.16 33.05
N CYS A 960 -16.54 -18.51 33.19
CA CYS A 960 -15.89 -18.71 34.48
C CYS A 960 -15.07 -17.50 34.97
N TYR A 961 -14.92 -16.44 34.17
CA TYR A 961 -14.01 -15.34 34.47
C TYR A 961 -14.27 -14.66 35.83
N ALA A 962 -15.50 -14.21 36.11
CA ALA A 962 -15.84 -13.57 37.37
C ALA A 962 -15.77 -14.55 38.56
N ALA A 963 -16.24 -15.79 38.37
CA ALA A 963 -16.17 -16.85 39.37
C ALA A 963 -14.72 -17.16 39.77
N GLY A 964 -13.82 -17.18 38.80
CA GLY A 964 -12.37 -17.28 39.01
C GLY A 964 -11.78 -16.24 39.94
N LEU A 965 -12.19 -14.98 39.76
CA LEU A 965 -11.73 -13.89 40.59
C LEU A 965 -12.21 -14.07 42.03
N TYR A 966 -13.47 -14.49 42.23
CA TYR A 966 -13.98 -14.78 43.57
C TYR A 966 -13.29 -15.97 44.23
N ARG A 967 -13.00 -17.05 43.49
CA ARG A 967 -12.18 -18.16 43.98
C ARG A 967 -10.82 -17.67 44.46
N ARG A 968 -10.16 -16.82 43.66
CA ARG A 968 -8.88 -16.22 44.04
C ARG A 968 -8.97 -15.33 45.28
N MET A 969 -10.11 -14.67 45.47
CA MET A 969 -10.42 -13.85 46.65
C MET A 969 -10.91 -14.67 47.86
N GLY A 970 -11.14 -15.99 47.72
CA GLY A 970 -11.73 -16.82 48.78
C GLY A 970 -13.18 -16.43 49.11
N MET A 971 -13.97 -16.13 48.08
CA MET A 971 -15.35 -15.61 48.18
C MET A 971 -16.32 -16.33 47.23
N GLU A 972 -16.01 -17.57 46.83
CA GLU A 972 -16.82 -18.32 45.86
C GLU A 972 -18.23 -18.61 46.39
N ASP A 973 -18.38 -18.98 47.66
CA ASP A 973 -19.67 -19.38 48.26
C ASP A 973 -20.70 -18.23 48.36
N GLU A 974 -20.27 -16.98 48.21
CA GLU A 974 -21.13 -15.81 48.40
C GLU A 974 -21.79 -15.32 47.10
N LEU A 975 -21.03 -15.29 46.01
CA LEU A 975 -21.41 -14.57 44.77
C LEU A 975 -21.26 -15.41 43.49
N VAL A 976 -20.90 -16.69 43.63
CA VAL A 976 -20.88 -17.66 42.53
C VAL A 976 -22.01 -18.65 42.76
N VAL A 977 -22.97 -18.69 41.84
CA VAL A 977 -24.17 -19.55 41.93
C VAL A 977 -24.27 -20.40 40.68
N TRP A 978 -24.64 -21.67 40.80
CA TRP A 978 -24.70 -22.57 39.63
C TRP A 978 -26.13 -22.72 39.07
N ASP A 979 -27.12 -22.48 39.92
CA ASP A 979 -28.53 -22.60 39.62
C ASP A 979 -29.19 -21.24 39.33
N GLY A 980 -30.15 -21.24 38.40
CA GLY A 980 -30.85 -20.02 37.97
C GLY A 980 -31.79 -19.44 39.03
N ASP A 981 -32.51 -20.29 39.76
CA ASP A 981 -33.41 -19.83 40.83
C ASP A 981 -32.59 -19.28 42.00
N GLU A 982 -31.45 -19.91 42.31
CA GLU A 982 -30.50 -19.36 43.29
C GLU A 982 -29.95 -18.00 42.85
N TYR A 983 -29.64 -17.82 41.57
CA TYR A 983 -29.20 -16.54 41.03
C TYR A 983 -30.22 -15.43 41.30
N VAL A 984 -31.50 -15.68 40.98
CA VAL A 984 -32.59 -14.72 41.22
C VAL A 984 -32.70 -14.43 42.72
N ALA A 985 -32.74 -15.47 43.57
CA ALA A 985 -32.86 -15.31 45.01
C ALA A 985 -31.69 -14.51 45.61
N LYS A 986 -30.45 -14.77 45.16
CA LYS A 986 -29.25 -14.06 45.63
C LYS A 986 -29.27 -12.59 45.19
N ALA A 987 -29.64 -12.31 43.93
CA ALA A 987 -29.76 -10.94 43.44
C ALA A 987 -30.78 -10.13 44.27
N VAL A 988 -31.95 -10.71 44.53
CA VAL A 988 -32.99 -10.08 45.36
C VAL A 988 -32.44 -9.82 46.76
N ARG A 989 -31.83 -10.82 47.40
CA ARG A 989 -31.22 -10.69 48.73
C ARG A 989 -30.23 -9.53 48.82
N ILE A 990 -29.31 -9.40 47.85
CA ILE A 990 -28.34 -8.30 47.81
C ILE A 990 -29.03 -6.93 47.64
N GLY A 991 -30.13 -6.89 46.88
CA GLY A 991 -30.94 -5.70 46.70
C GLY A 991 -31.68 -5.25 47.95
N THR A 992 -32.33 -6.20 48.63
CA THR A 992 -33.32 -5.94 49.69
C THR A 992 -32.77 -6.03 51.11
N GLU A 993 -31.60 -6.65 51.34
CA GLU A 993 -30.95 -6.76 52.65
C GLU A 993 -29.68 -5.88 52.73
N PRO A 994 -29.77 -4.63 53.26
CA PRO A 994 -28.63 -3.72 53.33
C PRO A 994 -27.45 -4.28 54.13
N GLU A 995 -27.70 -4.99 55.22
CA GLU A 995 -26.65 -5.57 56.07
C GLU A 995 -25.83 -6.63 55.31
N TYR A 996 -26.50 -7.50 54.54
CA TYR A 996 -25.83 -8.48 53.70
C TYR A 996 -25.00 -7.81 52.60
N ARG A 997 -25.54 -6.79 51.95
CA ARG A 997 -24.79 -6.01 50.95
C ARG A 997 -23.58 -5.29 51.55
N GLU A 998 -23.72 -4.65 52.70
CA GLU A 998 -22.62 -3.97 53.40
C GLU A 998 -21.52 -4.95 53.81
N HIS A 999 -21.91 -6.17 54.22
CA HIS A 999 -20.97 -7.26 54.47
C HIS A 999 -20.16 -7.60 53.19
N LEU A 1000 -20.84 -7.80 52.06
CA LEU A 1000 -20.19 -8.11 50.78
C LEU A 1000 -19.23 -7.00 50.33
N VAL A 1001 -19.66 -5.73 50.38
CA VAL A 1001 -18.82 -4.57 50.02
C VAL A 1001 -17.57 -4.50 50.89
N ARG A 1002 -17.72 -4.70 52.20
CA ARG A 1002 -16.59 -4.71 53.14
C ARG A 1002 -15.61 -5.85 52.84
N TRP A 1003 -16.13 -7.05 52.57
CA TRP A 1003 -15.32 -8.21 52.23
C TRP A 1003 -14.58 -8.05 50.91
N ILE A 1004 -15.23 -7.53 49.87
CA ILE A 1004 -14.56 -7.18 48.60
C ILE A 1004 -13.45 -6.17 48.87
N GLY A 1005 -13.70 -5.13 49.67
CA GLY A 1005 -12.69 -4.14 50.05
C GLY A 1005 -11.48 -4.74 50.75
N GLN A 1006 -11.66 -5.81 51.54
CA GLN A 1006 -10.58 -6.50 52.26
C GLN A 1006 -9.80 -7.51 51.40
N ARG A 1007 -10.41 -8.07 50.35
CA ARG A 1007 -9.84 -9.22 49.62
C ARG A 1007 -9.51 -8.96 48.15
N ALA A 1008 -10.05 -7.89 47.55
CA ALA A 1008 -9.86 -7.60 46.11
C ALA A 1008 -8.39 -7.40 45.72
N GLU A 1009 -7.50 -7.06 46.66
CA GLU A 1009 -6.06 -6.93 46.39
C GLU A 1009 -5.42 -8.25 45.91
N ALA A 1010 -6.05 -9.41 46.17
CA ALA A 1010 -5.57 -10.70 45.72
C ALA A 1010 -5.60 -10.91 44.20
N VAL A 1011 -6.34 -10.07 43.46
CA VAL A 1011 -6.49 -10.14 42.00
C VAL A 1011 -5.83 -8.98 41.26
N PHE A 1012 -5.35 -7.94 41.96
CA PHE A 1012 -4.67 -6.79 41.34
C PHE A 1012 -3.15 -6.88 41.47
N ASP A 1013 -2.46 -6.27 40.51
CA ASP A 1013 -1.02 -6.03 40.49
C ASP A 1013 -0.13 -7.28 40.76
N ASP A 1014 -0.61 -8.47 40.36
CA ASP A 1014 0.10 -9.74 40.54
C ASP A 1014 1.33 -9.85 39.61
N GLN A 1015 2.50 -9.45 40.11
CA GLN A 1015 3.77 -9.44 39.37
C GLN A 1015 4.22 -10.84 38.91
N ARG A 1016 3.73 -11.92 39.54
CA ARG A 1016 4.17 -13.29 39.21
C ARG A 1016 3.81 -13.70 37.78
N VAL A 1017 2.79 -13.06 37.19
CA VAL A 1017 2.37 -13.30 35.80
C VAL A 1017 3.51 -13.07 34.80
N ILE A 1018 4.38 -12.10 35.05
CA ILE A 1018 5.52 -11.78 34.17
C ILE A 1018 6.46 -12.99 34.10
N GLY A 1019 6.93 -13.46 35.27
CA GLY A 1019 7.81 -14.61 35.35
C GLY A 1019 7.16 -15.92 34.87
N GLN A 1020 5.83 -16.03 34.92
CA GLN A 1020 5.10 -17.17 34.36
C GLN A 1020 5.08 -17.14 32.81
N TYR A 1021 4.91 -15.97 32.20
CA TYR A 1021 5.09 -15.82 30.75
C TYR A 1021 6.51 -16.14 30.31
N GLU A 1022 7.52 -15.70 31.07
CA GLU A 1022 8.93 -16.01 30.77
C GLU A 1022 9.19 -17.52 30.79
N ARG A 1023 8.76 -18.21 31.86
CA ARG A 1023 8.88 -19.69 31.95
C ARG A 1023 8.11 -20.39 30.84
N PHE A 1024 6.94 -19.90 30.47
CA PHE A 1024 6.18 -20.45 29.35
C PHE A 1024 6.96 -20.29 28.03
N PHE A 1025 7.49 -19.09 27.74
CA PHE A 1025 8.25 -18.84 26.52
C PHE A 1025 9.51 -19.71 26.43
N GLU A 1026 10.23 -19.90 27.54
CA GLU A 1026 11.37 -20.81 27.61
C GLU A 1026 10.95 -22.27 27.36
N SER A 1027 9.92 -22.75 28.04
CA SER A 1027 9.47 -24.14 27.90
C SER A 1027 8.92 -24.42 26.50
N ALA A 1028 8.25 -23.46 25.88
CA ALA A 1028 7.75 -23.59 24.50
C ALA A 1028 8.91 -23.72 23.49
N MET A 1029 10.04 -23.06 23.76
CA MET A 1029 11.26 -23.18 22.95
C MET A 1029 11.91 -24.56 23.08
N GLU A 1030 12.03 -25.09 24.30
CA GLU A 1030 12.60 -26.42 24.56
C GLU A 1030 11.81 -27.54 23.89
N ARG A 1031 10.48 -27.42 23.88
CA ARG A 1031 9.56 -28.43 23.34
C ARG A 1031 9.43 -28.39 21.82
N THR A 1032 10.06 -27.41 21.15
CA THR A 1032 9.97 -27.23 19.70
C THR A 1032 11.35 -27.48 19.08
N PRO A 1033 11.62 -28.67 18.51
CA PRO A 1033 12.96 -29.08 18.06
C PRO A 1033 13.61 -28.12 17.04
N ALA A 1034 12.80 -27.51 16.16
CA ALA A 1034 13.27 -26.53 15.18
C ALA A 1034 13.69 -25.19 15.80
N ALA A 1035 13.15 -24.83 16.97
CA ALA A 1035 13.49 -23.61 17.69
C ALA A 1035 14.68 -23.82 18.64
N GLY A 1036 14.73 -24.98 19.31
CA GLY A 1036 15.87 -25.38 20.15
C GLY A 1036 17.16 -25.64 19.37
N ALA A 1037 17.08 -26.25 18.17
CA ALA A 1037 18.25 -26.51 17.33
C ALA A 1037 18.93 -25.23 16.81
N ALA A 1038 18.17 -24.16 16.53
CA ALA A 1038 18.71 -22.87 16.10
C ALA A 1038 19.45 -22.14 17.24
N MET A 1039 19.00 -22.31 18.48
CA MET A 1039 19.67 -21.81 19.68
C MET A 1039 20.94 -22.62 19.99
N ALA A 1040 20.87 -23.95 19.89
CA ALA A 1040 21.99 -24.85 20.16
C ALA A 1040 23.10 -24.80 19.10
N ALA A 1041 22.80 -24.41 17.86
CA ALA A 1041 23.80 -24.21 16.81
C ALA A 1041 24.60 -22.89 16.95
N ALA A 1042 24.19 -21.99 17.86
CA ALA A 1042 24.85 -20.71 18.14
C ALA A 1042 25.63 -20.70 19.47
N THR A 1043 25.56 -21.78 20.23
CA THR A 1043 26.40 -22.08 21.41
C THR A 1043 27.52 -23.01 21.02
#